data_AF-Q92ZZ5-F1
#
_entry.id   AF-Q92ZZ5-F1
#
_cell.length_a   1.000
_cell.length_b   1.000
_cell.length_c   1.000
_cell.angle_alpha   90.00
_cell.angle_beta   90.00
_cell.angle_gamma   90.00
#
_symmetry.space_group_name_H-M   'P 1'
#
loop_
_entity.id
_entity.type
_entity.pdbx_description
1 polymer ?
#
loop_
_entity_poly.entity_id
_entity_poly.type
_entity_poly.pdbx_seq_one_letter_code
_entity_poly.pdbx_strand_id
1 'polypeptide(L)'
;MFDRLGVRGRLLFAFFGISAFAVLATVGALYAFLELSQVLERVTERRAPSALASLELSRHAERVAATAPAFLASTSRARHSEVSAAIGSEMARLEELLAALKGATLSSGVVSEIEDAVVGLRRNLHALDDLVTVRLAAVARKEELLRRLSATTNASQRLVAPGILVMNSKVPRWRAATADAVTTPEAEAAATRDLARAIAAYIPQQTAQREIAAINDTLLQAAVAPTPGDLSLISFPLRRSIETLESVTPEFDEQLRKRFQQLVDQFEALIDGQRSIPNARNEELAVVAEGEKLVVENDKLSRKLTLAVDRLVAAAKGDIAEAGSEAATVRRYGTGVVLGSALLSLLSSVLIVWLYVDRNLLARLTGLSHSMLAIAAGDLRVPLPQTRGDEIGRMAKALRVFRDTAIEVEEKNLRTVAEARQRLIDAIESISEGFAFYDSEDRLLVCNSRYRDILYPGMDDTVVSGTHFEAIIRAAAERGLIEDAIGREQEWLAERLEAHRNPTGTLLQQRGPDRWIQISERRISGGGTVAVYSDITELKRREQDLSEKSVALEALSAKLAKYLAPQVYNSIFSGKQDVRIESRRKKLTICFSDIAAFTETTDKMESEELTQLLNQYLTEMSKIALSFGATIDKYVGDAILMFFGDPETRGIREDAIACVSMALAMQERMGELGETWRSVGIEMPLRCRIGIHTDYCTVGNFGSEDRMDYTIIGGAVNLAARLEEEAAPGSVLISYETFAQVKDLIHCEETGRVQIRGIAYPVATYRVVDFKANLTKSCNAIRTELPHLRLEAEPELMSTGEREVAITALRETLDRLRR
;
A
#
# COMPACT_ATOMS: atom_id res chain seq x y z
N MET A 1 -25.27 2.55 -77.84
CA MET A 1 -23.87 3.02 -77.73
C MET A 1 -22.88 1.90 -77.36
N PHE A 2 -23.26 0.93 -76.52
CA PHE A 2 -22.38 -0.17 -76.06
C PHE A 2 -22.03 -1.27 -77.08
N ASP A 3 -22.77 -1.41 -78.18
CA ASP A 3 -22.51 -2.44 -79.21
C ASP A 3 -21.35 -2.09 -80.18
N ARG A 4 -20.79 -0.87 -80.12
CA ARG A 4 -19.64 -0.44 -80.96
C ARG A 4 -18.28 -0.44 -80.25
N LEU A 5 -18.25 -0.69 -78.95
CA LEU A 5 -17.00 -0.78 -78.19
C LEU A 5 -16.42 -2.20 -78.33
N GLY A 6 -15.17 -2.30 -78.80
CA GLY A 6 -14.42 -3.57 -78.81
C GLY A 6 -14.11 -4.07 -77.39
N VAL A 7 -13.53 -5.27 -77.28
CA VAL A 7 -13.26 -5.95 -76.00
C VAL A 7 -12.50 -5.05 -75.00
N ARG A 8 -11.54 -4.26 -75.48
CA ARG A 8 -10.76 -3.30 -74.65
C ARG A 8 -11.60 -2.20 -74.01
N GLY A 9 -12.50 -1.57 -74.76
CA GLY A 9 -13.32 -0.46 -74.25
C GLY A 9 -14.29 -0.88 -73.15
N ARG A 10 -14.66 -2.17 -73.16
CA ARG A 10 -15.56 -2.75 -72.17
C ARG A 10 -14.84 -3.19 -70.89
N LEU A 11 -13.62 -3.73 -70.99
CA LEU A 11 -12.76 -4.01 -69.84
C LEU A 11 -12.40 -2.74 -69.06
N LEU A 12 -12.17 -1.63 -69.77
CA LEU A 12 -11.91 -0.32 -69.16
C LEU A 12 -13.10 0.17 -68.31
N PHE A 13 -14.33 -0.04 -68.78
CA PHE A 13 -15.54 0.35 -68.05
C PHE A 13 -15.75 -0.47 -66.77
N ALA A 14 -15.46 -1.78 -66.85
CA ALA A 14 -15.44 -2.67 -65.68
C ALA A 14 -14.41 -2.23 -64.63
N PHE A 15 -13.21 -1.83 -65.07
CA PHE A 15 -12.17 -1.32 -64.18
C PHE A 15 -12.59 -0.02 -63.47
N PHE A 16 -13.14 0.95 -64.20
CA PHE A 16 -13.65 2.21 -63.62
C PHE A 16 -14.75 1.98 -62.58
N GLY A 17 -15.64 1.00 -62.78
CA GLY A 17 -16.67 0.64 -61.82
C GLY A 17 -16.10 0.15 -60.48
N ILE A 18 -15.06 -0.68 -60.52
CA ILE A 18 -14.39 -1.20 -59.32
C ILE A 18 -13.60 -0.09 -58.60
N SER A 19 -12.88 0.75 -59.36
CA SER A 19 -12.10 1.86 -58.80
C SER A 19 -12.97 2.91 -58.09
N ALA A 20 -14.20 3.16 -58.57
CA ALA A 20 -15.12 4.12 -57.94
C ALA A 20 -15.52 3.71 -56.51
N PHE A 21 -15.71 2.40 -56.26
CA PHE A 21 -16.02 1.89 -54.92
C PHE A 21 -14.83 2.00 -53.95
N ALA A 22 -13.60 1.82 -54.44
CA ALA A 22 -12.40 2.03 -53.64
C ALA A 22 -12.26 3.49 -53.19
N VAL A 23 -12.54 4.45 -54.07
CA VAL A 23 -12.51 5.88 -53.72
C VAL A 23 -13.57 6.23 -52.66
N LEU A 24 -14.79 5.72 -52.80
CA LEU A 24 -15.84 5.91 -51.80
C LEU A 24 -15.48 5.32 -50.43
N ALA A 25 -14.85 4.14 -50.41
CA ALA A 25 -14.35 3.52 -49.17
C ALA A 25 -13.33 4.41 -48.46
N THR A 26 -12.37 4.97 -49.22
CA THR A 26 -11.33 5.86 -48.68
C THR A 26 -11.91 7.15 -48.14
N VAL A 27 -12.87 7.77 -48.84
CA VAL A 27 -13.55 8.99 -48.37
C VAL A 27 -14.34 8.73 -47.09
N GLY A 28 -15.06 7.60 -47.00
CA GLY A 28 -15.78 7.21 -45.79
C GLY A 28 -14.85 6.96 -44.59
N ALA A 29 -13.71 6.30 -44.83
CA ALA A 29 -12.69 6.08 -43.80
C ALA A 29 -12.08 7.40 -43.30
N LEU A 30 -11.79 8.34 -44.21
CA LEU A 30 -11.22 9.64 -43.86
C LEU A 30 -12.19 10.49 -43.02
N TYR A 31 -13.48 10.51 -43.38
CA TYR A 31 -14.50 11.22 -42.60
C TYR A 31 -14.61 10.67 -41.17
N ALA A 32 -14.66 9.35 -41.02
CA ALA A 32 -14.72 8.71 -39.70
C ALA A 32 -13.47 9.03 -38.84
N PHE A 33 -12.29 9.12 -39.45
CA PHE A 33 -11.04 9.46 -38.76
C PHE A 33 -11.01 10.91 -38.26
N LEU A 34 -11.52 11.86 -39.05
CA LEU A 34 -11.57 13.28 -38.69
C LEU A 34 -12.54 13.55 -37.53
N GLU A 35 -13.72 12.94 -37.56
CA GLU A 35 -14.69 13.01 -36.45
C GLU A 35 -14.11 12.45 -35.15
N LEU A 36 -13.45 11.29 -35.22
CA LEU A 36 -12.89 10.62 -34.05
C LEU A 36 -11.76 11.44 -33.40
N SER A 37 -10.97 12.16 -34.21
CA SER A 37 -9.95 13.08 -33.72
C SER A 37 -10.54 14.23 -32.89
N GLN A 38 -11.65 14.83 -33.33
CA GLN A 38 -12.30 15.94 -32.61
C GLN A 38 -12.92 15.51 -31.28
N VAL A 39 -13.41 14.26 -31.19
CA VAL A 39 -13.92 13.70 -29.93
C VAL A 39 -12.78 13.42 -28.96
N LEU A 40 -11.66 12.87 -29.46
CA LEU A 40 -10.48 12.60 -28.65
C LEU A 40 -9.91 13.88 -28.04
N GLU A 41 -9.72 14.91 -28.86
CA GLU A 41 -9.18 16.23 -28.45
C GLU A 41 -10.04 16.88 -27.34
N ARG A 42 -11.37 16.84 -27.46
CA ARG A 42 -12.29 17.34 -26.41
C ARG A 42 -12.13 16.59 -25.08
N VAL A 43 -11.93 15.27 -25.11
CA VAL A 43 -11.77 14.44 -23.91
C VAL A 43 -10.39 14.66 -23.27
N THR A 44 -9.32 14.66 -24.06
CA THR A 44 -7.94 14.76 -23.56
C THR A 44 -7.55 16.16 -23.11
N GLU A 45 -7.97 17.21 -23.82
CA GLU A 45 -7.50 18.57 -23.50
C GLU A 45 -8.37 19.33 -22.49
N ARG A 46 -9.69 19.08 -22.47
CA ARG A 46 -10.62 19.90 -21.65
C ARG A 46 -11.18 19.16 -20.44
N ARG A 47 -11.51 17.88 -20.58
CA ARG A 47 -12.30 17.14 -19.57
C ARG A 47 -11.44 16.31 -18.60
N ALA A 48 -10.34 15.71 -19.06
CA ALA A 48 -9.45 14.96 -18.17
C ALA A 48 -8.67 15.84 -17.17
N PRO A 49 -8.08 17.00 -17.55
CA PRO A 49 -7.35 17.85 -16.61
C PRO A 49 -8.25 18.50 -15.55
N SER A 50 -9.48 18.88 -15.93
CA SER A 50 -10.45 19.47 -14.99
C SER A 50 -10.94 18.46 -13.95
N ALA A 51 -11.16 17.20 -14.34
CA ALA A 51 -11.47 16.12 -13.39
C ALA A 51 -10.32 15.84 -12.41
N LEU A 52 -9.07 15.85 -12.88
CA LEU A 52 -7.89 15.70 -12.03
C LEU A 52 -7.73 16.87 -11.05
N ALA A 53 -7.84 18.12 -11.53
CA ALA A 53 -7.78 19.31 -10.68
C ALA A 53 -8.89 19.31 -9.61
N SER A 54 -10.08 18.80 -9.96
CA SER A 54 -11.20 18.64 -9.02
C SER A 54 -10.86 17.65 -7.90
N LEU A 55 -10.30 16.49 -8.24
CA LEU A 55 -9.88 15.48 -7.26
C LEU A 55 -8.75 16.00 -6.35
N GLU A 56 -7.77 16.71 -6.91
CA GLU A 56 -6.72 17.36 -6.11
C GLU A 56 -7.31 18.39 -5.14
N LEU A 57 -8.28 19.19 -5.60
CA LEU A 57 -8.95 20.20 -4.79
C LEU A 57 -9.70 19.57 -3.60
N SER A 58 -10.41 18.46 -3.78
CA SER A 58 -11.04 17.72 -2.66
C SER A 58 -10.01 17.21 -1.65
N ARG A 59 -8.91 16.63 -2.14
CA ARG A 59 -7.86 16.08 -1.28
C ARG A 59 -7.18 17.15 -0.42
N HIS A 60 -6.93 18.32 -0.99
CA HIS A 60 -6.41 19.46 -0.23
C HIS A 60 -7.43 19.98 0.79
N ALA A 61 -8.72 20.05 0.45
CA ALA A 61 -9.77 20.46 1.39
C ALA A 61 -9.92 19.51 2.58
N GLU A 62 -9.79 18.19 2.35
CA GLU A 62 -9.79 17.18 3.41
C GLU A 62 -8.56 17.30 4.31
N ARG A 63 -7.37 17.51 3.74
CA ARG A 63 -6.15 17.75 4.53
C ARG A 63 -6.27 18.98 5.43
N VAL A 64 -6.79 20.08 4.90
CA VAL A 64 -7.02 21.31 5.66
C VAL A 64 -7.98 21.05 6.83
N ALA A 65 -9.10 20.36 6.59
CA ALA A 65 -10.06 20.01 7.64
C ALA A 65 -9.46 19.06 8.69
N ALA A 66 -8.68 18.07 8.28
CA ALA A 66 -8.02 17.12 9.17
C ALA A 66 -6.93 17.76 10.04
N THR A 67 -6.31 18.84 9.56
CA THR A 67 -5.23 19.55 10.27
C THR A 67 -5.78 20.66 11.18
N ALA A 68 -7.00 21.15 10.94
CA ALA A 68 -7.63 22.20 11.75
C ALA A 68 -7.74 21.89 13.27
N PRO A 69 -7.99 20.66 13.73
CA PRO A 69 -7.92 20.32 15.15
C PRO A 69 -6.51 20.50 15.76
N ALA A 70 -5.45 20.29 14.97
CA ALA A 70 -4.08 20.46 15.43
C ALA A 70 -3.74 21.93 15.76
N PHE A 71 -4.43 22.89 15.13
CA PHE A 71 -4.38 24.31 15.52
C PHE A 71 -4.79 24.48 16.98
N LEU A 72 -5.94 23.92 17.35
CA LEU A 72 -6.44 23.99 18.73
C LEU A 72 -5.58 23.16 19.70
N ALA A 73 -4.90 22.12 19.27
CA ALA A 73 -4.03 21.35 20.17
C ALA A 73 -2.69 22.03 20.49
N SER A 74 -2.31 23.10 19.78
CA SER A 74 -0.99 23.71 19.89
C SER A 74 -0.72 24.33 21.27
N THR A 75 0.30 23.83 21.98
CA THR A 75 0.65 24.25 23.34
C THR A 75 1.72 25.35 23.40
N SER A 76 2.38 25.66 22.29
CA SER A 76 3.43 26.67 22.21
C SER A 76 3.29 27.57 20.98
N ARG A 77 3.85 28.78 21.04
CA ARG A 77 3.88 29.72 19.89
C ARG A 77 4.66 29.15 18.70
N ALA A 78 5.77 28.45 18.97
CA ALA A 78 6.58 27.84 17.92
C ALA A 78 5.79 26.76 17.16
N ARG A 79 5.13 25.85 17.90
CA ARG A 79 4.31 24.79 17.30
C ARG A 79 3.12 25.37 16.54
N HIS A 80 2.49 26.40 17.10
CA HIS A 80 1.40 27.09 16.42
C HIS A 80 1.84 27.74 15.10
N SER A 81 3.02 28.38 15.07
CA SER A 81 3.58 28.97 13.86
C SER A 81 3.88 27.93 12.78
N GLU A 82 4.39 26.75 13.15
CA GLU A 82 4.63 25.65 12.21
C GLU A 82 3.33 25.14 11.59
N VAL A 83 2.33 24.86 12.43
CA VAL A 83 1.03 24.35 11.98
C VAL A 83 0.31 25.41 11.13
N SER A 84 0.43 26.70 11.49
CA SER A 84 -0.16 27.81 10.74
C SER A 84 0.46 27.98 9.36
N ALA A 85 1.80 27.88 9.26
CA ALA A 85 2.49 27.86 7.97
C ALA A 85 2.07 26.68 7.09
N ALA A 86 1.93 25.48 7.65
CA ALA A 86 1.51 24.29 6.92
C ALA A 86 0.10 24.43 6.34
N ILE A 87 -0.88 24.87 7.14
CA ILE A 87 -2.25 25.09 6.66
C ILE A 87 -2.31 26.25 5.65
N GLY A 88 -1.53 27.32 5.85
CA GLY A 88 -1.43 28.41 4.89
C GLY A 88 -0.96 27.93 3.51
N SER A 89 0.02 27.03 3.46
CA SER A 89 0.49 26.44 2.21
C SER A 89 -0.57 25.54 1.54
N GLU A 90 -1.30 24.73 2.31
CA GLU A 90 -2.38 23.90 1.78
C GLU A 90 -3.54 24.76 1.23
N MET A 91 -3.89 25.84 1.91
CA MET A 91 -4.93 26.77 1.45
C MET A 91 -4.52 27.53 0.19
N ALA A 92 -3.27 27.98 0.09
CA ALA A 92 -2.75 28.61 -1.12
C ALA A 92 -2.83 27.67 -2.33
N ARG A 93 -2.48 26.39 -2.13
CA ARG A 93 -2.59 25.37 -3.19
C ARG A 93 -4.04 25.12 -3.60
N LEU A 94 -4.95 25.10 -2.63
CA LEU A 94 -6.38 24.92 -2.87
C LEU A 94 -6.95 26.08 -3.70
N GLU A 95 -6.60 27.33 -3.37
CA GLU A 95 -7.01 28.52 -4.13
C GLU A 95 -6.43 28.53 -5.56
N GLU A 96 -5.18 28.10 -5.73
CA GLU A 96 -4.55 27.94 -7.06
C GLU A 96 -5.32 26.93 -7.93
N LEU A 97 -5.66 25.76 -7.37
CA LEU A 97 -6.44 24.74 -8.07
C LEU A 97 -7.86 25.23 -8.42
N LEU A 98 -8.49 25.99 -7.53
CA LEU A 98 -9.80 26.59 -7.80
C LEU A 98 -9.72 27.61 -8.96
N ALA A 99 -8.67 28.41 -9.00
CA ALA A 99 -8.44 29.36 -10.10
C ALA A 99 -8.23 28.64 -11.44
N ALA A 100 -7.46 27.56 -11.46
CA ALA A 100 -7.28 26.72 -12.65
C ALA A 100 -8.61 26.10 -13.13
N LEU A 101 -9.43 25.63 -12.18
CA LEU A 101 -10.72 24.99 -12.47
C LEU A 101 -11.75 25.97 -13.04
N LYS A 102 -11.75 27.23 -12.56
CA LYS A 102 -12.54 28.33 -13.14
C LYS A 102 -12.22 28.59 -14.61
N GLY A 103 -10.94 28.45 -15.01
CA GLY A 103 -10.52 28.62 -16.40
C GLY A 103 -10.94 27.46 -17.32
N ALA A 104 -11.18 26.27 -16.77
CA ALA A 104 -11.38 25.04 -17.53
C ALA A 104 -12.86 24.59 -17.65
N THR A 105 -13.75 25.06 -16.77
CA THR A 105 -15.13 24.53 -16.65
C THR A 105 -16.22 25.56 -16.95
N LEU A 106 -17.29 25.14 -17.64
CA LEU A 106 -18.44 25.98 -18.06
C LEU A 106 -19.57 26.02 -17.01
N SER A 107 -19.53 25.18 -15.97
CA SER A 107 -20.58 25.06 -14.95
C SER A 107 -20.41 26.09 -13.83
N SER A 108 -20.84 27.34 -14.08
CA SER A 108 -20.67 28.46 -13.15
C SER A 108 -21.29 28.24 -11.76
N GLY A 109 -22.39 27.47 -11.66
CA GLY A 109 -23.10 27.24 -10.39
C GLY A 109 -22.31 26.40 -9.39
N VAL A 110 -21.81 25.22 -9.80
CA VAL A 110 -21.06 24.31 -8.89
C VAL A 110 -19.72 24.92 -8.48
N VAL A 111 -19.06 25.63 -9.40
CA VAL A 111 -17.81 26.33 -9.11
C VAL A 111 -18.00 27.45 -8.08
N SER A 112 -19.13 28.17 -8.14
CA SER A 112 -19.48 29.17 -7.12
C SER A 112 -19.71 28.54 -5.74
N GLU A 113 -20.34 27.36 -5.67
CA GLU A 113 -20.51 26.65 -4.40
C GLU A 113 -19.18 26.22 -3.77
N ILE A 114 -18.23 25.76 -4.61
CA ILE A 114 -16.87 25.41 -4.19
C ILE A 114 -16.17 26.67 -3.68
N GLU A 115 -16.23 27.78 -4.43
CA GLU A 115 -15.64 29.05 -4.04
C GLU A 115 -16.15 29.55 -2.69
N ASP A 116 -17.47 29.54 -2.47
CA ASP A 116 -18.06 29.93 -1.20
C ASP A 116 -17.54 29.07 -0.03
N ALA A 117 -17.36 27.76 -0.26
CA ALA A 117 -16.82 26.85 0.74
C ALA A 117 -15.35 27.12 1.05
N VAL A 118 -14.52 27.38 0.02
CA VAL A 118 -13.10 27.73 0.17
C VAL A 118 -12.92 29.05 0.90
N VAL A 119 -13.70 30.07 0.53
CA VAL A 119 -13.68 31.38 1.20
C VAL A 119 -14.11 31.26 2.65
N GLY A 120 -15.14 30.43 2.93
CA GLY A 120 -15.55 30.11 4.28
C GLY A 120 -14.43 29.45 5.09
N LEU A 121 -13.77 28.44 4.51
CA LEU A 121 -12.71 27.68 5.15
C LEU A 121 -11.53 28.60 5.51
N ARG A 122 -11.08 29.44 4.56
CA ARG A 122 -10.02 30.43 4.80
C ARG A 122 -10.37 31.40 5.93
N ARG A 123 -11.60 31.92 5.94
CA ARG A 123 -12.07 32.85 6.98
C ARG A 123 -12.03 32.20 8.36
N ASN A 124 -12.53 30.98 8.48
CA ASN A 124 -12.58 30.25 9.73
C ASN A 124 -11.18 29.85 10.22
N LEU A 125 -10.26 29.51 9.32
CA LEU A 125 -8.87 29.22 9.67
C LEU A 125 -8.13 30.46 10.19
N HIS A 126 -8.34 31.63 9.59
CA HIS A 126 -7.80 32.88 10.14
C HIS A 126 -8.38 33.19 11.53
N ALA A 127 -9.70 33.02 11.71
CA ALA A 127 -10.32 33.20 13.02
C ALA A 127 -9.76 32.20 14.05
N LEU A 128 -9.47 30.95 13.65
CA LEU A 128 -8.81 29.96 14.52
C LEU A 128 -7.38 30.38 14.89
N ASP A 129 -6.61 30.92 13.94
CA ASP A 129 -5.26 31.44 14.18
C ASP A 129 -5.25 32.56 15.23
N ASP A 130 -6.16 33.53 15.07
CA ASP A 130 -6.36 34.62 16.02
C ASP A 130 -6.76 34.10 17.42
N LEU A 131 -7.69 33.15 17.48
CA LEU A 131 -8.15 32.56 18.75
C LEU A 131 -7.02 31.81 19.47
N VAL A 132 -6.21 31.02 18.76
CA VAL A 132 -5.09 30.29 19.38
C VAL A 132 -4.05 31.27 19.93
N THR A 133 -3.79 32.37 19.24
CA THR A 133 -2.93 33.45 19.74
C THR A 133 -3.46 34.06 21.04
N VAL A 134 -4.77 34.34 21.11
CA VAL A 134 -5.43 34.83 22.33
C VAL A 134 -5.35 33.79 23.46
N ARG A 135 -5.58 32.51 23.17
CA ARG A 135 -5.47 31.42 24.14
C ARG A 135 -4.07 31.31 24.73
N LEU A 136 -3.03 31.32 23.89
CA LEU A 136 -1.64 31.22 24.35
C LEU A 136 -1.26 32.42 25.24
N ALA A 137 -1.80 33.60 24.97
CA ALA A 137 -1.65 34.75 25.85
C ALA A 137 -2.39 34.58 27.20
N ALA A 138 -3.59 33.99 27.19
CA ALA A 138 -4.34 33.67 28.41
C ALA A 138 -3.62 32.61 29.26
N VAL A 139 -3.06 31.58 28.65
CA VAL A 139 -2.25 30.54 29.32
C VAL A 139 -1.01 31.15 29.98
N ALA A 140 -0.25 31.98 29.25
CA ALA A 140 0.93 32.66 29.81
C ALA A 140 0.55 33.61 30.97
N ARG A 141 -0.59 34.30 30.87
CA ARG A 141 -1.12 35.13 31.97
C ARG A 141 -1.47 34.28 33.19
N LYS A 142 -2.10 33.11 32.99
CA LYS A 142 -2.43 32.18 34.07
C LYS A 142 -1.18 31.67 34.79
N GLU A 143 -0.12 31.32 34.06
CA GLU A 143 1.16 30.92 34.64
C GLU A 143 1.82 32.02 35.50
N GLU A 144 1.76 33.28 35.04
CA GLU A 144 2.21 34.43 35.84
C GLU A 144 1.39 34.59 37.13
N LEU A 145 0.07 34.46 37.04
CA LEU A 145 -0.80 34.56 38.22
C LEU A 145 -0.58 33.40 39.21
N LEU A 146 -0.31 32.20 38.73
CA LEU A 146 0.05 31.05 39.57
C LEU A 146 1.40 31.25 40.27
N ARG A 147 2.39 31.86 39.59
CA ARG A 147 3.66 32.26 40.22
C ARG A 147 3.43 33.31 41.31
N ARG A 148 2.57 34.31 41.06
CA ARG A 148 2.16 35.30 42.07
C ARG A 148 1.45 34.67 43.26
N LEU A 149 0.52 33.73 43.02
CA LEU A 149 -0.14 32.96 44.08
C LEU A 149 0.87 32.26 44.98
N SER A 150 1.82 31.52 44.39
CA SER A 150 2.87 30.84 45.16
C SER A 150 3.71 31.81 45.99
N ALA A 151 4.08 32.97 45.43
CA ALA A 151 4.80 33.99 46.17
C ALA A 151 3.98 34.58 47.35
N THR A 152 2.71 34.89 47.13
CA THR A 152 1.80 35.40 48.17
C THR A 152 1.58 34.36 49.26
N THR A 153 1.26 33.11 48.94
CA THR A 153 1.11 32.00 49.91
C THR A 153 2.36 31.83 50.77
N ASN A 154 3.55 31.83 50.17
CA ASN A 154 4.81 31.72 50.91
C ASN A 154 5.06 32.93 51.83
N ALA A 155 4.75 34.15 51.36
CA ALA A 155 4.86 35.36 52.17
C ALA A 155 3.91 35.32 53.38
N SER A 156 2.67 34.88 53.17
CA SER A 156 1.65 34.75 54.21
C SER A 156 2.04 33.70 55.26
N GLN A 157 2.57 32.55 54.83
CA GLN A 157 3.08 31.54 55.76
C GLN A 157 4.23 32.08 56.62
N ARG A 158 5.18 32.83 56.05
CA ARG A 158 6.29 33.44 56.81
C ARG A 158 5.83 34.48 57.83
N LEU A 159 4.72 35.17 57.56
CA LEU A 159 4.15 36.17 58.46
C LEU A 159 3.43 35.54 59.66
N VAL A 160 2.78 34.39 59.46
CA VAL A 160 1.95 33.74 60.50
C VAL A 160 2.71 32.64 61.27
N ALA A 161 3.70 31.99 60.66
CA ALA A 161 4.46 30.89 61.27
C ALA A 161 5.19 31.22 62.59
N PRO A 162 5.78 32.41 62.81
CA PRO A 162 6.48 32.72 64.06
C PRO A 162 5.57 32.64 65.30
N GLY A 163 4.28 32.91 65.16
CA GLY A 163 3.31 32.81 66.26
C GLY A 163 3.19 31.40 66.86
N ILE A 164 3.26 30.38 66.01
CA ILE A 164 3.28 28.96 66.42
C ILE A 164 4.57 28.62 67.18
N LEU A 165 5.71 29.11 66.69
CA LEU A 165 7.00 28.91 67.35
C LEU A 165 7.04 29.58 68.74
N VAL A 166 6.49 30.80 68.84
CA VAL A 166 6.37 31.53 70.12
C VAL A 166 5.44 30.77 71.07
N MET A 167 4.29 30.30 70.61
CA MET A 167 3.36 29.49 71.42
C MET A 167 4.04 28.23 71.96
N ASN A 168 4.70 27.44 71.10
CA ASN A 168 5.43 26.23 71.50
C ASN A 168 6.56 26.52 72.51
N SER A 169 7.22 27.67 72.40
CA SER A 169 8.29 28.06 73.34
C SER A 169 7.77 28.41 74.75
N LYS A 170 6.51 28.86 74.85
CA LYS A 170 5.89 29.28 76.12
C LYS A 170 5.21 28.13 76.87
N VAL A 171 4.76 27.08 76.18
CA VAL A 171 4.07 25.92 76.77
C VAL A 171 4.85 25.27 77.93
N PRO A 172 6.17 25.01 77.84
CA PRO A 172 6.93 24.45 78.96
C PRO A 172 6.98 25.37 80.18
N ARG A 173 7.02 26.69 79.98
CA ARG A 173 7.06 27.69 81.06
C ARG A 173 5.75 27.74 81.84
N TRP A 174 4.61 27.67 81.14
CA TRP A 174 3.31 27.61 81.81
C TRP A 174 3.10 26.29 82.56
N ARG A 175 3.58 25.17 82.01
CA ARG A 175 3.56 23.87 82.70
C ARG A 175 4.39 23.88 83.98
N ALA A 176 5.60 24.46 83.94
CA ALA A 176 6.45 24.58 85.13
C ALA A 176 5.80 25.45 86.23
N ALA A 177 5.20 26.59 85.85
CA ALA A 177 4.57 27.52 86.78
C ALA A 177 3.29 26.97 87.45
N THR A 178 2.69 25.91 86.93
CA THR A 178 1.46 25.29 87.45
C THR A 178 1.69 23.92 88.11
N ALA A 179 2.88 23.33 87.96
CA ALA A 179 3.22 22.00 88.48
C ALA A 179 4.02 22.02 89.79
N ASP A 180 4.71 23.12 90.12
CA ASP A 180 5.52 23.21 91.34
C ASP A 180 4.65 23.47 92.58
N ALA A 181 4.82 22.67 93.64
CA ALA A 181 4.08 22.81 94.91
C ALA A 181 4.48 24.03 95.78
N VAL A 182 5.42 24.86 95.30
CA VAL A 182 6.03 26.00 96.01
C VAL A 182 5.73 27.34 95.31
N THR A 183 4.89 27.36 94.28
CA THR A 183 4.55 28.58 93.55
C THR A 183 3.62 29.49 94.36
N THR A 184 3.89 30.80 94.31
CA THR A 184 3.03 31.81 94.93
C THR A 184 1.73 31.94 94.13
N PRO A 185 0.57 32.20 94.78
CA PRO A 185 -0.70 32.43 94.10
C PRO A 185 -0.62 33.54 93.01
N GLU A 186 0.26 34.51 93.21
CA GLU A 186 0.52 35.59 92.24
C GLU A 186 1.23 35.10 90.97
N ALA A 187 2.17 34.16 91.08
CA ALA A 187 2.90 33.59 89.94
C ALA A 187 1.98 32.71 89.07
N GLU A 188 1.10 31.93 89.71
CA GLU A 188 0.08 31.14 89.02
C GLU A 188 -0.94 32.03 88.29
N ALA A 189 -1.40 33.11 88.93
CA ALA A 189 -2.30 34.09 88.32
C ALA A 189 -1.63 34.87 87.17
N ALA A 190 -0.31 35.10 87.23
CA ALA A 190 0.45 35.72 86.15
C ALA A 190 0.63 34.77 84.95
N ALA A 191 0.97 33.50 85.20
CA ALA A 191 1.10 32.48 84.16
C ALA A 191 -0.23 32.21 83.44
N THR A 192 -1.33 32.15 84.19
CA THR A 192 -2.68 31.95 83.63
C THR A 192 -3.10 33.13 82.75
N ARG A 193 -2.78 34.38 83.15
CA ARG A 193 -3.03 35.58 82.33
C ARG A 193 -2.17 35.62 81.06
N ASP A 194 -0.89 35.21 81.13
CA ASP A 194 -0.03 35.13 79.94
C ASP A 194 -0.47 34.01 78.99
N LEU A 195 -0.90 32.86 79.51
CA LEU A 195 -1.51 31.78 78.74
C LEU A 195 -2.77 32.24 78.00
N ALA A 196 -3.72 32.87 78.72
CA ALA A 196 -4.94 33.39 78.12
C ALA A 196 -4.65 34.41 77.01
N ARG A 197 -3.68 35.31 77.23
CA ARG A 197 -3.25 36.30 76.23
C ARG A 197 -2.60 35.64 75.01
N ALA A 198 -1.77 34.62 75.21
CA ALA A 198 -1.11 33.92 74.12
C ALA A 198 -2.07 33.07 73.29
N ILE A 199 -3.05 32.41 73.92
CA ILE A 199 -4.14 31.71 73.22
C ILE A 199 -4.97 32.70 72.40
N ALA A 200 -5.35 33.84 72.98
CA ALA A 200 -6.11 34.88 72.28
C ALA A 200 -5.37 35.43 71.06
N ALA A 201 -4.05 35.57 71.12
CA ALA A 201 -3.22 35.99 69.98
C ALA A 201 -3.02 34.88 68.92
N TYR A 202 -3.13 33.61 69.33
CA TYR A 202 -2.86 32.45 68.48
C TYR A 202 -4.06 32.03 67.61
N ILE A 203 -5.29 32.15 68.13
CA ILE A 203 -6.51 31.74 67.41
C ILE A 203 -6.66 32.45 66.06
N PRO A 204 -6.51 33.79 65.94
CA PRO A 204 -6.59 34.48 64.65
C PRO A 204 -5.50 34.04 63.66
N GLN A 205 -4.31 33.73 64.16
CA GLN A 205 -3.19 33.23 63.36
C GLN A 205 -3.47 31.83 62.81
N GLN A 206 -4.03 30.93 63.63
CA GLN A 206 -4.39 29.59 63.19
C GLN A 206 -5.54 29.62 62.17
N THR A 207 -6.55 30.46 62.40
CA THR A 207 -7.64 30.66 61.43
C THR A 207 -7.09 31.21 60.12
N ALA A 208 -6.25 32.25 60.17
CA ALA A 208 -5.60 32.80 58.99
C ALA A 208 -4.80 31.74 58.21
N GLN A 209 -4.00 30.92 58.89
CA GLN A 209 -3.23 29.87 58.23
C GLN A 209 -4.11 28.85 57.51
N ARG A 210 -5.24 28.45 58.11
CA ARG A 210 -6.20 27.51 57.50
C ARG A 210 -6.85 28.12 56.27
N GLU A 211 -7.34 29.35 56.36
CA GLU A 211 -8.00 30.02 55.24
C GLU A 211 -7.01 30.34 54.10
N ILE A 212 -5.76 30.69 54.40
CA ILE A 212 -4.71 30.84 53.38
C ILE A 212 -4.49 29.54 52.61
N ALA A 213 -4.43 28.39 53.30
CA ALA A 213 -4.31 27.09 52.64
C ALA A 213 -5.54 26.76 51.79
N ALA A 214 -6.74 27.03 52.31
CA ALA A 214 -7.99 26.84 51.58
C ALA A 214 -8.06 27.71 50.31
N ILE A 215 -7.67 28.99 50.39
CA ILE A 215 -7.60 29.90 49.23
C ILE A 215 -6.61 29.37 48.19
N ASN A 216 -5.41 28.96 48.62
CA ASN A 216 -4.40 28.41 47.73
C ASN A 216 -4.92 27.18 46.95
N ASP A 217 -5.46 26.20 47.67
CA ASP A 217 -5.95 24.96 47.05
C ASP A 217 -7.13 25.23 46.11
N THR A 218 -8.03 26.12 46.52
CA THR A 218 -9.21 26.49 45.73
C THR A 218 -8.84 27.27 44.47
N LEU A 219 -7.85 28.17 44.52
CA LEU A 219 -7.33 28.87 43.34
C LEU A 219 -6.57 27.93 42.39
N LEU A 220 -5.85 26.94 42.92
CA LEU A 220 -5.23 25.89 42.10
C LEU A 220 -6.28 25.05 41.37
N GLN A 221 -7.39 24.71 42.04
CA GLN A 221 -8.54 24.05 41.40
C GLN A 221 -9.20 24.93 40.34
N ALA A 222 -9.39 26.23 40.62
CA ALA A 222 -9.92 27.17 39.64
C ALA A 222 -9.07 27.25 38.38
N ALA A 223 -7.74 27.19 38.49
CA ALA A 223 -6.82 27.28 37.35
C ALA A 223 -6.94 26.10 36.35
N VAL A 224 -7.48 24.96 36.80
CA VAL A 224 -7.64 23.73 36.00
C VAL A 224 -9.12 23.34 35.79
N ALA A 225 -10.06 24.20 36.19
CA ALA A 225 -11.49 23.95 36.09
C ALA A 225 -11.89 23.56 34.64
N PRO A 226 -12.64 22.46 34.44
CA PRO A 226 -12.95 21.97 33.10
C PRO A 226 -14.04 22.81 32.42
N THR A 227 -14.95 23.43 33.18
CA THR A 227 -16.04 24.23 32.61
C THR A 227 -16.20 25.60 33.29
N PRO A 228 -16.81 26.59 32.62
CA PRO A 228 -17.17 27.87 33.26
C PRO A 228 -18.14 27.72 34.45
N GLY A 229 -18.95 26.65 34.44
CA GLY A 229 -19.84 26.33 35.55
C GLY A 229 -19.09 26.00 36.84
N ASP A 230 -17.98 25.27 36.73
CA ASP A 230 -17.14 24.92 37.89
C ASP A 230 -16.50 26.16 38.51
N LEU A 231 -16.07 27.12 37.69
CA LEU A 231 -15.53 28.40 38.18
C LEU A 231 -16.56 29.19 39.00
N SER A 232 -17.83 29.14 38.58
CA SER A 232 -18.92 29.80 39.32
C SER A 232 -19.13 29.15 40.69
N LEU A 233 -19.04 27.82 40.78
CA LEU A 233 -19.14 27.08 42.04
C LEU A 233 -17.96 27.36 42.98
N ILE A 234 -16.76 27.51 42.43
CA ILE A 234 -15.51 27.75 43.16
C ILE A 234 -15.42 29.20 43.71
N SER A 235 -16.14 30.15 43.12
CA SER A 235 -16.14 31.55 43.56
C SER A 235 -16.67 31.76 44.98
N PHE A 236 -17.64 30.95 45.41
CA PHE A 236 -18.27 31.10 46.72
C PHE A 236 -17.33 30.71 47.89
N PRO A 237 -16.65 29.55 47.87
CA PRO A 237 -15.63 29.22 48.87
C PRO A 237 -14.51 30.26 48.96
N LEU A 238 -14.05 30.81 47.83
CA LEU A 238 -13.00 31.84 47.80
C LEU A 238 -13.44 33.12 48.50
N ARG A 239 -14.66 33.59 48.21
CA ARG A 239 -15.21 34.79 48.85
C ARG A 239 -15.42 34.59 50.36
N ARG A 240 -15.93 33.43 50.77
CA ARG A 240 -16.06 33.12 52.20
C ARG A 240 -14.71 33.12 52.92
N SER A 241 -13.68 32.55 52.28
CA SER A 241 -12.35 32.46 52.88
C SER A 241 -11.70 33.85 53.02
N ILE A 242 -11.87 34.74 52.03
CA ILE A 242 -11.37 36.12 52.11
C ILE A 242 -12.11 36.94 53.18
N GLU A 243 -13.45 36.84 53.25
CA GLU A 243 -14.26 37.49 54.30
C GLU A 243 -13.83 37.03 55.70
N THR A 244 -13.48 35.74 55.84
CA THR A 244 -12.96 35.18 57.09
C THR A 244 -11.58 35.78 57.42
N LEU A 245 -10.68 35.92 56.45
CA LEU A 245 -9.38 36.57 56.64
C LEU A 245 -9.51 38.05 57.02
N GLU A 246 -10.43 38.78 56.41
CA GLU A 246 -10.73 40.17 56.75
C GLU A 246 -11.25 40.28 58.19
N SER A 247 -12.13 39.37 58.61
CA SER A 247 -12.70 39.38 59.96
C SER A 247 -11.68 39.17 61.08
N VAL A 248 -10.62 38.37 60.85
CA VAL A 248 -9.57 38.12 61.83
C VAL A 248 -8.43 39.14 61.79
N THR A 249 -8.35 39.94 60.72
CA THR A 249 -7.27 40.92 60.54
C THR A 249 -7.18 41.97 61.67
N PRO A 250 -8.29 42.53 62.18
CA PRO A 250 -8.28 43.46 63.32
C PRO A 250 -7.72 42.86 64.62
N GLU A 251 -7.77 41.53 64.77
CA GLU A 251 -7.31 40.82 65.97
C GLU A 251 -5.77 40.70 66.03
N PHE A 252 -5.06 40.99 64.93
CA PHE A 252 -3.60 41.07 64.92
C PHE A 252 -3.09 42.36 65.58
N ASP A 253 -1.85 42.30 66.09
CA ASP A 253 -1.11 43.47 66.57
C ASP A 253 -0.86 44.49 65.46
N GLU A 254 -0.64 45.75 65.81
CA GLU A 254 -0.62 46.86 64.84
C GLU A 254 0.40 46.67 63.70
N GLN A 255 1.57 46.10 64.00
CA GLN A 255 2.64 45.90 63.02
C GLN A 255 2.32 44.73 62.07
N LEU A 256 1.79 43.62 62.60
CA LEU A 256 1.36 42.48 61.80
C LEU A 256 0.11 42.79 60.97
N ARG A 257 -0.86 43.51 61.54
CA ARG A 257 -2.12 43.90 60.89
C ARG A 257 -1.89 44.59 59.56
N LYS A 258 -1.01 45.60 59.50
CA LYS A 258 -0.71 46.33 58.25
C LYS A 258 -0.13 45.42 57.16
N ARG A 259 0.77 44.51 57.53
CA ARG A 259 1.38 43.56 56.59
C ARG A 259 0.42 42.46 56.16
N PHE A 260 -0.43 42.01 57.08
CA PHE A 260 -1.43 40.99 56.80
C PHE A 260 -2.55 41.53 55.90
N GLN A 261 -3.02 42.76 56.12
CA GLN A 261 -3.99 43.42 55.23
C GLN A 261 -3.46 43.50 53.80
N GLN A 262 -2.19 43.90 53.61
CA GLN A 262 -1.57 43.92 52.28
C GLN A 262 -1.54 42.55 51.59
N LEU A 263 -1.52 41.44 52.34
CA LEU A 263 -1.60 40.09 51.78
C LEU A 263 -3.04 39.70 51.43
N VAL A 264 -4.01 40.10 52.26
CA VAL A 264 -5.43 39.90 51.98
C VAL A 264 -5.80 40.60 50.67
N ASP A 265 -5.38 41.85 50.48
CA ASP A 265 -5.58 42.60 49.24
C ASP A 265 -4.93 41.90 48.02
N GLN A 266 -3.76 41.26 48.22
CA GLN A 266 -3.10 40.48 47.16
C GLN A 266 -3.87 39.20 46.79
N PHE A 267 -4.43 38.49 47.77
CA PHE A 267 -5.29 37.33 47.50
C PHE A 267 -6.60 37.75 46.82
N GLU A 268 -7.21 38.84 47.27
CA GLU A 268 -8.42 39.40 46.66
C GLU A 268 -8.20 39.69 45.16
N ALA A 269 -7.07 40.32 44.81
CA ALA A 269 -6.70 40.59 43.42
C ALA A 269 -6.42 39.32 42.57
N LEU A 270 -6.17 38.17 43.19
CA LEU A 270 -6.02 36.88 42.51
C LEU A 270 -7.37 36.12 42.37
N ILE A 271 -8.34 36.45 43.22
CA ILE A 271 -9.68 35.87 43.26
C ILE A 271 -10.63 36.61 42.33
N ASP A 272 -10.65 37.94 42.38
CA ASP A 272 -11.58 38.80 41.66
C ASP A 272 -10.85 39.86 40.80
N GLY A 273 -11.53 40.35 39.77
CA GLY A 273 -11.02 41.32 38.80
C GLY A 273 -10.49 40.71 37.50
N GLN A 274 -10.15 41.58 36.55
CA GLN A 274 -9.74 41.18 35.19
C GLN A 274 -8.45 40.35 35.14
N ARG A 275 -7.57 40.51 36.13
CA ARG A 275 -6.30 39.78 36.24
C ARG A 275 -6.33 38.74 37.36
N SER A 276 -7.50 38.13 37.59
CA SER A 276 -7.67 37.02 38.51
C SER A 276 -7.46 35.67 37.82
N ILE A 277 -7.16 34.64 38.60
CA ILE A 277 -6.98 33.27 38.10
C ILE A 277 -8.29 32.72 37.52
N PRO A 278 -9.46 32.85 38.19
CA PRO A 278 -10.73 32.41 37.62
C PRO A 278 -11.07 33.11 36.30
N ASN A 279 -10.83 34.43 36.19
CA ASN A 279 -11.09 35.16 34.94
C ASN A 279 -10.17 34.70 33.80
N ALA A 280 -8.87 34.50 34.07
CA ALA A 280 -7.93 34.00 33.07
C ALA A 280 -8.31 32.59 32.57
N ARG A 281 -8.81 31.72 33.46
CA ARG A 281 -9.31 30.39 33.07
C ARG A 281 -10.63 30.50 32.27
N ASN A 282 -11.52 31.41 32.65
CA ASN A 282 -12.77 31.63 31.93
C ASN A 282 -12.52 32.14 30.50
N GLU A 283 -11.58 33.08 30.33
CA GLU A 283 -11.12 33.55 29.01
C GLU A 283 -10.57 32.39 28.17
N GLU A 284 -9.72 31.54 28.76
CA GLU A 284 -9.18 30.35 28.08
C GLU A 284 -10.28 29.38 27.63
N LEU A 285 -11.24 29.07 28.50
CA LEU A 285 -12.38 28.18 28.21
C LEU A 285 -13.30 28.75 27.12
N ALA A 286 -13.57 30.06 27.16
CA ALA A 286 -14.39 30.73 26.14
C ALA A 286 -13.74 30.66 24.75
N VAL A 287 -12.42 30.88 24.68
CA VAL A 287 -11.66 30.79 23.43
C VAL A 287 -11.62 29.36 22.90
N VAL A 288 -11.46 28.35 23.77
CA VAL A 288 -11.51 26.94 23.37
C VAL A 288 -12.88 26.58 22.81
N ALA A 289 -13.97 26.97 23.48
CA ALA A 289 -15.33 26.68 23.03
C ALA A 289 -15.66 27.34 21.69
N GLU A 290 -15.18 28.56 21.45
CA GLU A 290 -15.35 29.22 20.15
C GLU A 290 -14.50 28.56 19.05
N GLY A 291 -13.29 28.13 19.39
CA GLY A 291 -12.44 27.35 18.48
C GLY A 291 -13.09 26.03 18.06
N GLU A 292 -13.70 25.30 18.99
CA GLU A 292 -14.41 24.04 18.71
C GLU A 292 -15.56 24.25 17.71
N LYS A 293 -16.31 25.35 17.82
CA LYS A 293 -17.36 25.69 16.84
C LYS A 293 -16.79 25.88 15.44
N LEU A 294 -15.70 26.64 15.31
CA LEU A 294 -15.05 26.88 14.02
C LEU A 294 -14.50 25.59 13.38
N VAL A 295 -13.99 24.66 14.19
CA VAL A 295 -13.54 23.35 13.70
C VAL A 295 -14.73 22.54 13.17
N VAL A 296 -15.87 22.52 13.87
CA VAL A 296 -17.10 21.87 13.39
C VAL A 296 -17.63 22.52 12.11
N GLU A 297 -17.56 23.85 12.01
CA GLU A 297 -17.92 24.56 10.78
C GLU A 297 -16.97 24.25 9.62
N ASN A 298 -15.66 24.15 9.86
CA ASN A 298 -14.68 23.77 8.86
C ASN A 298 -14.93 22.37 8.30
N ASP A 299 -15.26 21.42 9.17
CA ASP A 299 -15.66 20.07 8.79
C ASP A 299 -16.94 20.08 7.93
N LYS A 300 -17.92 20.94 8.26
CA LYS A 300 -19.12 21.15 7.42
C LYS A 300 -18.80 21.77 6.06
N LEU A 301 -17.93 22.78 6.01
CA LEU A 301 -17.51 23.44 4.77
C LEU A 301 -16.71 22.50 3.87
N SER A 302 -15.79 21.73 4.45
CA SER A 302 -15.01 20.71 3.74
C SER A 302 -15.90 19.64 3.12
N ARG A 303 -16.86 19.08 3.88
CA ARG A 303 -17.87 18.17 3.30
C ARG A 303 -18.69 18.79 2.18
N LYS A 304 -19.11 20.05 2.32
CA LYS A 304 -19.87 20.76 1.27
C LYS A 304 -19.02 20.90 0.00
N LEU A 305 -17.73 21.20 0.15
CA LEU A 305 -16.77 21.28 -0.92
C LEU A 305 -16.58 19.92 -1.60
N THR A 306 -16.35 18.83 -0.85
CA THR A 306 -16.24 17.47 -1.40
C THR A 306 -17.48 17.09 -2.21
N LEU A 307 -18.68 17.32 -1.69
CA LEU A 307 -19.94 17.05 -2.41
C LEU A 307 -20.12 17.89 -3.68
N ALA A 308 -19.62 19.13 -3.70
CA ALA A 308 -19.64 19.96 -4.89
C ALA A 308 -18.62 19.47 -5.93
N VAL A 309 -17.42 19.07 -5.48
CA VAL A 309 -16.39 18.44 -6.33
C VAL A 309 -16.88 17.12 -6.93
N ASP A 310 -17.50 16.25 -6.13
CA ASP A 310 -18.03 14.97 -6.59
C ASP A 310 -19.08 15.14 -7.68
N ARG A 311 -19.95 16.15 -7.54
CA ARG A 311 -20.91 16.52 -8.59
C ARG A 311 -20.18 16.96 -9.87
N LEU A 312 -19.09 17.69 -9.76
CA LEU A 312 -18.30 18.13 -10.91
C LEU A 312 -17.56 16.98 -11.59
N VAL A 313 -16.98 16.07 -10.81
CA VAL A 313 -16.34 14.83 -11.30
C VAL A 313 -17.37 13.90 -11.94
N ALA A 314 -18.55 13.75 -11.34
CA ALA A 314 -19.63 12.95 -11.89
C ALA A 314 -20.14 13.52 -13.22
N ALA A 315 -20.32 14.84 -13.30
CA ALA A 315 -20.67 15.52 -14.54
C ALA A 315 -19.59 15.29 -15.61
N ALA A 316 -18.31 15.45 -15.26
CA ALA A 316 -17.19 15.19 -16.17
C ALA A 316 -17.13 13.73 -16.65
N LYS A 317 -17.38 12.76 -15.75
CA LYS A 317 -17.45 11.32 -16.10
C LYS A 317 -18.62 11.03 -17.05
N GLY A 318 -19.79 11.61 -16.80
CA GLY A 318 -20.96 11.49 -17.67
C GLY A 318 -20.68 12.02 -19.08
N ASP A 319 -20.12 13.22 -19.13
CA ASP A 319 -19.66 13.89 -20.35
C ASP A 319 -18.63 13.05 -21.14
N ILE A 320 -17.65 12.43 -20.47
CA ILE A 320 -16.66 11.55 -21.10
C ILE A 320 -17.32 10.26 -21.62
N ALA A 321 -18.25 9.68 -20.87
CA ALA A 321 -18.97 8.48 -21.29
C ALA A 321 -19.85 8.76 -22.53
N GLU A 322 -20.54 9.91 -22.56
CA GLU A 322 -21.31 10.36 -23.71
C GLU A 322 -20.41 10.53 -24.95
N ALA A 323 -19.29 11.24 -24.82
CA ALA A 323 -18.30 11.38 -25.89
C ALA A 323 -17.73 10.03 -26.36
N GLY A 324 -17.47 9.10 -25.43
CA GLY A 324 -17.05 7.74 -25.76
C GLY A 324 -18.10 6.96 -26.55
N SER A 325 -19.39 7.17 -26.24
CA SER A 325 -20.50 6.57 -26.96
C SER A 325 -20.69 7.16 -28.36
N GLU A 326 -20.51 8.48 -28.53
CA GLU A 326 -20.48 9.15 -29.83
C GLU A 326 -19.35 8.60 -30.69
N ALA A 327 -18.13 8.51 -30.15
CA ALA A 327 -16.97 7.94 -30.84
C ALA A 327 -17.19 6.47 -31.24
N ALA A 328 -17.81 5.67 -30.37
CA ALA A 328 -18.14 4.28 -30.68
C ALA A 328 -19.16 4.17 -31.82
N THR A 329 -20.13 5.09 -31.86
CA THR A 329 -21.15 5.17 -32.90
C THR A 329 -20.53 5.57 -34.24
N VAL A 330 -19.75 6.65 -34.28
CA VAL A 330 -18.99 7.08 -35.46
C VAL A 330 -18.09 5.96 -35.97
N ARG A 331 -17.37 5.27 -35.07
CA ARG A 331 -16.53 4.12 -35.44
C ARG A 331 -17.34 3.00 -36.07
N ARG A 332 -18.47 2.60 -35.48
CA ARG A 332 -19.35 1.54 -36.03
C ARG A 332 -19.89 1.90 -37.41
N TYR A 333 -20.40 3.12 -37.58
CA TYR A 333 -20.87 3.59 -38.89
C TYR A 333 -19.73 3.64 -39.91
N GLY A 334 -18.56 4.18 -39.53
CA GLY A 334 -17.37 4.22 -40.39
C GLY A 334 -16.91 2.84 -40.83
N THR A 335 -16.80 1.87 -39.90
CA THR A 335 -16.48 0.48 -40.21
C THR A 335 -17.54 -0.15 -41.12
N GLY A 336 -18.83 0.11 -40.86
CA GLY A 336 -19.93 -0.37 -41.70
C GLY A 336 -19.86 0.15 -43.13
N VAL A 337 -19.54 1.43 -43.33
CA VAL A 337 -19.35 2.04 -44.65
C VAL A 337 -18.16 1.43 -45.39
N VAL A 338 -17.03 1.20 -44.70
CA VAL A 338 -15.84 0.58 -45.28
C VAL A 338 -16.10 -0.89 -45.65
N LEU A 339 -16.71 -1.69 -44.76
CA LEU A 339 -17.06 -3.08 -45.05
C LEU A 339 -18.12 -3.18 -46.16
N GLY A 340 -19.13 -2.32 -46.13
CA GLY A 340 -20.18 -2.26 -47.14
C GLY A 340 -19.64 -1.92 -48.52
N SER A 341 -18.73 -0.94 -48.62
CA SER A 341 -18.06 -0.58 -49.88
C SER A 341 -17.10 -1.68 -50.36
N ALA A 342 -16.38 -2.37 -49.47
CA ALA A 342 -15.57 -3.53 -49.81
C ALA A 342 -16.43 -4.70 -50.35
N LEU A 343 -17.55 -5.01 -49.69
CA LEU A 343 -18.49 -6.04 -50.13
C LEU A 343 -19.13 -5.68 -51.48
N LEU A 344 -19.54 -4.42 -51.68
CA LEU A 344 -20.09 -3.97 -52.95
C LEU A 344 -19.05 -4.04 -54.07
N SER A 345 -17.78 -3.73 -53.78
CA SER A 345 -16.68 -3.87 -54.73
C SER A 345 -16.44 -5.33 -55.12
N LEU A 346 -16.47 -6.25 -54.15
CA LEU A 346 -16.40 -7.70 -54.37
C LEU A 346 -17.59 -8.21 -55.21
N LEU A 347 -18.81 -7.87 -54.83
CA LEU A 347 -20.03 -8.25 -55.55
C LEU A 347 -20.04 -7.68 -56.97
N SER A 348 -19.65 -6.41 -57.14
CA SER A 348 -19.50 -5.77 -58.44
C SER A 348 -18.47 -6.50 -59.28
N SER A 349 -17.31 -6.84 -58.72
CA SER A 349 -16.27 -7.61 -59.40
C SER A 349 -16.76 -8.99 -59.83
N VAL A 350 -17.43 -9.75 -58.94
CA VAL A 350 -18.04 -11.05 -59.26
C VAL A 350 -19.11 -10.92 -60.33
N LEU A 351 -20.00 -9.93 -60.22
CA LEU A 351 -21.07 -9.69 -61.18
C LEU A 351 -20.53 -9.29 -62.56
N ILE A 352 -19.49 -8.46 -62.59
CA ILE A 352 -18.74 -8.10 -63.80
C ILE A 352 -18.13 -9.36 -64.40
N VAL A 353 -17.43 -10.19 -63.63
CA VAL A 353 -16.85 -11.43 -64.16
C VAL A 353 -17.95 -12.36 -64.69
N TRP A 354 -19.04 -12.56 -63.96
CA TRP A 354 -20.10 -13.50 -64.32
C TRP A 354 -20.98 -13.04 -65.50
N LEU A 355 -21.54 -11.82 -65.46
CA LEU A 355 -22.39 -11.31 -66.55
C LEU A 355 -21.57 -10.89 -67.76
N TYR A 356 -20.38 -10.33 -67.54
CA TYR A 356 -19.64 -9.65 -68.60
C TYR A 356 -18.56 -10.53 -69.21
N VAL A 357 -17.66 -11.09 -68.38
CA VAL A 357 -16.56 -11.91 -68.88
C VAL A 357 -17.06 -13.30 -69.24
N ASP A 358 -17.81 -13.96 -68.36
CA ASP A 358 -18.21 -15.34 -68.55
C ASP A 358 -19.29 -15.48 -69.64
N ARG A 359 -20.45 -14.85 -69.45
CA ARG A 359 -21.56 -14.94 -70.41
C ARG A 359 -21.28 -14.31 -71.77
N ASN A 360 -20.42 -13.31 -71.86
CA ASN A 360 -20.28 -12.49 -73.06
C ASN A 360 -18.93 -12.66 -73.78
N LEU A 361 -17.87 -13.03 -73.07
CA LEU A 361 -16.53 -13.26 -73.63
C LEU A 361 -16.18 -14.75 -73.64
N LEU A 362 -16.18 -15.40 -72.47
CA LEU A 362 -15.83 -16.81 -72.32
C LEU A 362 -16.82 -17.70 -73.03
N ALA A 363 -18.14 -17.53 -72.89
CA ALA A 363 -19.14 -18.34 -73.60
C ALA A 363 -18.97 -18.29 -75.13
N ARG A 364 -18.53 -17.16 -75.67
CA ARG A 364 -18.26 -17.01 -77.11
C ARG A 364 -16.91 -17.60 -77.50
N LEU A 365 -15.90 -17.45 -76.65
CA LEU A 365 -14.59 -18.07 -76.83
C LEU A 365 -14.64 -19.59 -76.66
N THR A 366 -15.44 -20.11 -75.72
CA THR A 366 -15.70 -21.54 -75.52
C THR A 366 -16.60 -22.06 -76.64
N GLY A 367 -17.57 -21.29 -77.14
CA GLY A 367 -18.27 -21.62 -78.38
C GLY A 367 -17.32 -21.73 -79.58
N LEU A 368 -16.41 -20.76 -79.74
CA LEU A 368 -15.37 -20.79 -80.77
C LEU A 368 -14.40 -21.97 -80.59
N SER A 369 -13.99 -22.23 -79.35
CA SER A 369 -13.08 -23.31 -78.96
C SER A 369 -13.74 -24.68 -79.11
N HIS A 370 -15.03 -24.81 -78.81
CA HIS A 370 -15.81 -26.02 -79.03
C HIS A 370 -15.98 -26.28 -80.52
N SER A 371 -16.25 -25.24 -81.32
CA SER A 371 -16.19 -25.38 -82.78
C SER A 371 -14.79 -25.75 -83.27
N MET A 372 -13.71 -25.16 -82.73
CA MET A 372 -12.32 -25.54 -83.06
C MET A 372 -12.03 -27.01 -82.71
N LEU A 373 -12.42 -27.45 -81.51
CA LEU A 373 -12.23 -28.81 -81.04
C LEU A 373 -13.09 -29.81 -81.80
N ALA A 374 -14.32 -29.45 -82.18
CA ALA A 374 -15.18 -30.28 -83.01
C ALA A 374 -14.63 -30.42 -84.43
N ILE A 375 -14.10 -29.34 -85.00
CA ILE A 375 -13.36 -29.37 -86.27
C ILE A 375 -12.11 -30.25 -86.14
N ALA A 376 -11.36 -30.14 -85.04
CA ALA A 376 -10.17 -30.96 -84.78
C ALA A 376 -10.51 -32.44 -84.48
N ALA A 377 -11.72 -32.74 -83.99
CA ALA A 377 -12.25 -34.08 -83.75
C ALA A 377 -12.95 -34.69 -84.98
N GLY A 378 -12.95 -33.99 -86.11
CA GLY A 378 -13.46 -34.50 -87.40
C GLY A 378 -14.92 -34.17 -87.71
N ASP A 379 -15.65 -33.47 -86.83
CA ASP A 379 -16.99 -32.99 -87.14
C ASP A 379 -16.94 -31.63 -87.86
N LEU A 380 -16.86 -31.74 -89.18
CA LEU A 380 -16.70 -30.60 -90.10
C LEU A 380 -18.04 -29.92 -90.43
N ARG A 381 -19.15 -30.38 -89.84
CA ARG A 381 -20.50 -29.81 -90.03
C ARG A 381 -20.98 -28.97 -88.84
N VAL A 382 -20.17 -28.85 -87.77
CA VAL A 382 -20.52 -28.02 -86.60
C VAL A 382 -20.82 -26.57 -87.01
N PRO A 383 -21.95 -26.00 -86.56
CA PRO A 383 -22.27 -24.60 -86.80
C PRO A 383 -21.26 -23.68 -86.11
N LEU A 384 -20.62 -22.82 -86.91
CA LEU A 384 -19.71 -21.79 -86.38
C LEU A 384 -20.52 -20.62 -85.80
N PRO A 385 -20.12 -20.05 -84.64
CA PRO A 385 -20.81 -18.94 -84.02
C PRO A 385 -20.89 -17.71 -84.93
N GLN A 386 -21.98 -16.93 -84.80
CA GLN A 386 -22.27 -15.79 -85.68
C GLN A 386 -21.17 -14.71 -85.63
N THR A 387 -20.76 -14.22 -86.80
CA THR A 387 -19.75 -13.18 -86.95
C THR A 387 -20.31 -11.79 -86.62
N ARG A 388 -19.86 -11.20 -85.50
CA ARG A 388 -19.95 -9.76 -85.22
C ARG A 388 -18.66 -9.03 -85.60
N GLY A 389 -18.70 -7.69 -85.64
CA GLY A 389 -17.55 -6.85 -86.01
C GLY A 389 -16.48 -6.66 -84.92
N ASP A 390 -16.42 -7.53 -83.92
CA ASP A 390 -15.43 -7.49 -82.83
C ASP A 390 -14.23 -8.43 -83.10
N GLU A 391 -13.24 -8.45 -82.20
CA GLU A 391 -12.02 -9.25 -82.32
C GLU A 391 -12.30 -10.76 -82.41
N ILE A 392 -13.28 -11.26 -81.63
CA ILE A 392 -13.67 -12.68 -81.61
C ILE A 392 -14.38 -13.07 -82.91
N GLY A 393 -15.21 -12.18 -83.47
CA GLY A 393 -15.82 -12.39 -84.78
C GLY A 393 -14.80 -12.50 -85.92
N ARG A 394 -13.67 -11.78 -85.85
CA ARG A 394 -12.57 -11.95 -86.81
C ARG A 394 -11.90 -13.32 -86.70
N MET A 395 -11.71 -13.84 -85.48
CA MET A 395 -11.19 -15.20 -85.26
C MET A 395 -12.15 -16.28 -85.78
N ALA A 396 -13.47 -16.11 -85.59
CA ALA A 396 -14.48 -17.02 -86.15
C ALA A 396 -14.43 -17.10 -87.69
N LYS A 397 -14.10 -15.98 -88.34
CA LYS A 397 -13.92 -15.91 -89.79
C LYS A 397 -12.67 -16.67 -90.25
N ALA A 398 -11.56 -16.59 -89.51
CA ALA A 398 -10.34 -17.35 -89.80
C ALA A 398 -10.51 -18.86 -89.58
N LEU A 399 -11.23 -19.24 -88.51
CA LEU A 399 -11.55 -20.64 -88.22
C LEU A 399 -12.38 -21.31 -89.31
N ARG A 400 -13.28 -20.56 -89.97
CA ARG A 400 -14.05 -21.04 -91.11
C ARG A 400 -13.14 -21.48 -92.27
N VAL A 401 -12.08 -20.73 -92.53
CA VAL A 401 -11.06 -21.07 -93.55
C VAL A 401 -10.30 -22.33 -93.15
N PHE A 402 -9.96 -22.47 -91.86
CA PHE A 402 -9.23 -23.63 -91.34
C PHE A 402 -10.05 -24.93 -91.39
N ARG A 403 -11.36 -24.88 -91.06
CA ARG A 403 -12.28 -26.02 -91.21
C ARG A 403 -12.32 -26.55 -92.64
N ASP A 404 -12.41 -25.64 -93.59
CA ASP A 404 -12.50 -26.01 -95.00
C ASP A 404 -11.19 -26.67 -95.48
N THR A 405 -10.08 -26.46 -94.76
CA THR A 405 -8.78 -27.14 -94.97
C THR A 405 -8.69 -28.48 -94.20
N ALA A 406 -9.43 -28.64 -93.09
CA ALA A 406 -9.41 -29.82 -92.23
C ALA A 406 -10.30 -30.98 -92.73
N ILE A 407 -11.16 -30.78 -93.73
CA ILE A 407 -11.92 -31.85 -94.40
C ILE A 407 -11.00 -32.87 -95.10
N GLU A 408 -9.74 -32.48 -95.35
CA GLU A 408 -8.76 -33.24 -96.11
C GLU A 408 -7.91 -34.20 -95.26
N VAL A 409 -7.94 -34.10 -93.93
CA VAL A 409 -7.03 -34.88 -93.07
C VAL A 409 -7.81 -35.76 -92.09
N GLU A 410 -7.81 -37.02 -92.49
CA GLU A 410 -8.45 -38.23 -91.98
C GLU A 410 -7.96 -38.69 -90.60
N GLU A 411 -8.87 -39.37 -89.89
CA GLU A 411 -8.62 -40.49 -88.96
C GLU A 411 -7.37 -40.48 -88.04
N LYS A 412 -7.55 -40.13 -86.75
CA LYS A 412 -7.12 -41.00 -85.63
C LYS A 412 -7.54 -40.46 -84.25
N ASN A 413 -8.13 -41.34 -83.45
CA ASN A 413 -8.79 -41.05 -82.17
C ASN A 413 -8.01 -41.69 -80.98
N LEU A 414 -8.25 -41.28 -79.70
CA LEU A 414 -8.30 -42.13 -78.46
C LEU A 414 -8.16 -41.42 -77.06
N ARG A 415 -8.99 -41.88 -76.07
CA ARG A 415 -8.73 -42.21 -74.62
C ARG A 415 -9.40 -41.42 -73.45
N THR A 416 -10.15 -42.14 -72.60
CA THR A 416 -10.62 -41.76 -71.25
C THR A 416 -10.25 -42.82 -70.19
N VAL A 417 -9.19 -42.56 -69.40
CA VAL A 417 -8.87 -43.25 -68.11
C VAL A 417 -8.28 -42.26 -67.07
N ALA A 418 -7.98 -41.01 -67.43
CA ALA A 418 -7.24 -40.07 -66.57
C ALA A 418 -8.06 -39.38 -65.44
N GLU A 419 -9.39 -39.34 -65.54
CA GLU A 419 -10.21 -38.41 -64.73
C GLU A 419 -10.43 -38.85 -63.26
N ALA A 420 -10.32 -40.14 -62.94
CA ALA A 420 -10.53 -40.65 -61.57
C ALA A 420 -9.30 -40.46 -60.67
N ARG A 421 -8.09 -40.48 -61.26
CA ARG A 421 -6.83 -40.28 -60.53
C ARG A 421 -6.66 -38.83 -60.09
N GLN A 422 -7.13 -37.87 -60.89
CA GLN A 422 -6.97 -36.45 -60.61
C GLN A 422 -7.76 -35.99 -59.38
N ARG A 423 -8.99 -36.49 -59.19
CA ARG A 423 -9.85 -36.08 -58.05
C ARG A 423 -9.28 -36.44 -56.66
N LEU A 424 -8.59 -37.58 -56.53
CA LEU A 424 -7.95 -37.98 -55.27
C LEU A 424 -6.72 -37.12 -54.96
N ILE A 425 -5.98 -36.70 -55.99
CA ILE A 425 -4.83 -35.80 -55.85
C ILE A 425 -5.31 -34.41 -55.42
N ASP A 426 -6.36 -33.88 -56.06
CA ASP A 426 -6.91 -32.56 -55.75
C ASP A 426 -7.45 -32.47 -54.31
N ALA A 427 -8.02 -33.58 -53.78
CA ALA A 427 -8.50 -33.63 -52.40
C ALA A 427 -7.35 -33.58 -51.37
N ILE A 428 -6.25 -34.30 -51.62
CA ILE A 428 -5.07 -34.34 -50.73
C ILE A 428 -4.31 -33.00 -50.75
N GLU A 429 -4.28 -32.32 -51.91
CA GLU A 429 -3.70 -30.97 -52.04
C GLU A 429 -4.48 -29.89 -51.26
N SER A 430 -5.77 -30.10 -50.99
CA SER A 430 -6.62 -29.10 -50.31
C SER A 430 -6.51 -29.08 -48.78
N ILE A 431 -5.86 -30.08 -48.16
CA ILE A 431 -5.74 -30.18 -46.70
C ILE A 431 -4.69 -29.19 -46.19
N SER A 432 -4.96 -28.54 -45.05
CA SER A 432 -4.08 -27.53 -44.44
C SER A 432 -2.80 -28.09 -43.79
N GLU A 433 -2.71 -29.41 -43.64
CA GLU A 433 -1.60 -30.13 -43.03
C GLU A 433 -0.67 -30.71 -44.09
N GLY A 434 0.61 -30.88 -43.75
CA GLY A 434 1.52 -31.62 -44.60
C GLY A 434 1.11 -33.09 -44.64
N PHE A 435 0.96 -33.65 -45.84
CA PHE A 435 0.63 -35.06 -46.03
C PHE A 435 1.70 -35.74 -46.87
N ALA A 436 2.18 -36.89 -46.41
CA ALA A 436 3.06 -37.77 -47.18
C ALA A 436 2.65 -39.23 -47.02
N PHE A 437 2.70 -39.98 -48.11
CA PHE A 437 2.45 -41.42 -48.13
C PHE A 437 3.64 -42.14 -48.74
N TYR A 438 4.19 -43.11 -48.02
CA TYR A 438 5.33 -43.93 -48.41
C TYR A 438 4.89 -45.37 -48.69
N ASP A 439 5.54 -46.04 -49.64
CA ASP A 439 5.33 -47.46 -49.89
C ASP A 439 6.06 -48.37 -48.86
N SER A 440 6.06 -49.68 -49.10
CA SER A 440 6.73 -50.65 -48.24
C SER A 440 8.25 -50.65 -48.30
N GLU A 441 8.83 -49.94 -49.26
CA GLU A 441 10.26 -49.70 -49.38
C GLU A 441 10.63 -48.26 -48.94
N ASP A 442 9.77 -47.60 -48.14
CA ASP A 442 9.95 -46.21 -47.68
C ASP A 442 10.17 -45.19 -48.81
N ARG A 443 9.63 -45.46 -50.01
CA ARG A 443 9.65 -44.50 -51.13
C ARG A 443 8.41 -43.63 -51.12
N LEU A 444 8.59 -42.33 -51.32
CA LEU A 444 7.49 -41.36 -51.33
C LEU A 444 6.55 -41.63 -52.53
N LEU A 445 5.31 -42.00 -52.29
CA LEU A 445 4.31 -42.20 -53.35
C LEU A 445 3.59 -40.89 -53.68
N VAL A 446 3.03 -40.24 -52.67
CA VAL A 446 2.22 -39.02 -52.81
C VAL A 446 2.54 -38.07 -51.67
N CYS A 447 2.71 -36.78 -51.98
CA CYS A 447 2.71 -35.70 -51.01
C CYS A 447 1.94 -34.50 -51.54
N ASN A 448 1.39 -33.68 -50.65
CA ASN A 448 0.81 -32.39 -51.03
C ASN A 448 1.85 -31.26 -51.03
N SER A 449 1.48 -30.11 -51.60
CA SER A 449 2.26 -28.87 -51.55
C SER A 449 2.64 -28.46 -50.12
N ARG A 450 1.70 -28.57 -49.16
CA ARG A 450 1.95 -28.24 -47.74
C ARG A 450 3.11 -29.02 -47.12
N TYR A 451 3.27 -30.30 -47.47
CA TYR A 451 4.39 -31.12 -46.99
C TYR A 451 5.75 -30.56 -47.44
N ARG A 452 5.85 -30.06 -48.68
CA ARG A 452 7.08 -29.42 -49.20
C ARG A 452 7.30 -28.04 -48.60
N ASP A 453 6.27 -27.20 -48.60
CA ASP A 453 6.35 -25.80 -48.17
C ASP A 453 6.71 -25.66 -46.69
N ILE A 454 6.15 -26.54 -45.83
CA ILE A 454 6.31 -26.44 -44.38
C ILE A 454 7.65 -27.03 -43.92
N LEU A 455 8.07 -28.17 -44.50
CA LEU A 455 9.19 -28.97 -43.98
C LEU A 455 10.47 -28.86 -44.81
N TYR A 456 10.36 -28.63 -46.12
CA TYR A 456 11.48 -28.73 -47.05
C TYR A 456 11.50 -27.60 -48.09
N PRO A 457 11.40 -26.31 -47.67
CA PRO A 457 11.43 -25.18 -48.59
C PRO A 457 12.75 -25.18 -49.40
N GLY A 458 12.64 -25.10 -50.73
CA GLY A 458 13.82 -25.12 -51.62
C GLY A 458 14.46 -26.50 -51.83
N MET A 459 13.75 -27.58 -51.49
CA MET A 459 14.13 -28.96 -51.79
C MET A 459 13.18 -29.65 -52.79
N ASP A 460 12.47 -28.88 -53.62
CA ASP A 460 11.49 -29.40 -54.58
C ASP A 460 12.05 -30.47 -55.53
N ASP A 461 13.34 -30.35 -55.86
CA ASP A 461 14.06 -31.31 -56.71
C ASP A 461 14.44 -32.62 -56.00
N THR A 462 14.42 -32.63 -54.66
CA THR A 462 14.78 -33.80 -53.83
C THR A 462 13.53 -34.50 -53.30
N VAL A 463 12.47 -33.74 -52.99
CA VAL A 463 11.20 -34.26 -52.48
C VAL A 463 10.25 -34.56 -53.64
N VAL A 464 10.59 -35.61 -54.39
CA VAL A 464 9.86 -36.09 -55.56
C VAL A 464 9.33 -37.50 -55.27
N SER A 465 8.20 -37.88 -55.89
CA SER A 465 7.70 -39.25 -55.80
C SER A 465 8.77 -40.26 -56.24
N GLY A 466 9.00 -41.31 -55.45
CA GLY A 466 9.99 -42.35 -55.64
C GLY A 466 11.26 -42.19 -54.78
N THR A 467 11.50 -41.00 -54.20
CA THR A 467 12.64 -40.78 -53.31
C THR A 467 12.46 -41.50 -51.98
N HIS A 468 13.52 -42.13 -51.48
CA HIS A 468 13.54 -42.81 -50.19
C HIS A 468 13.48 -41.81 -49.03
N PHE A 469 12.71 -42.09 -47.98
CA PHE A 469 12.57 -41.22 -46.81
C PHE A 469 13.93 -40.81 -46.21
N GLU A 470 14.87 -41.76 -46.11
CA GLU A 470 16.24 -41.52 -45.64
C GLU A 470 16.97 -40.43 -46.44
N ALA A 471 16.84 -40.42 -47.77
CA ALA A 471 17.52 -39.44 -48.61
C ALA A 471 16.95 -38.02 -48.39
N ILE A 472 15.62 -37.92 -48.20
CA ILE A 472 14.94 -36.65 -47.94
C ILE A 472 15.38 -36.07 -46.60
N ILE A 473 15.38 -36.89 -45.54
CA ILE A 473 15.66 -36.41 -44.18
C ILE A 473 17.17 -36.14 -43.96
N ARG A 474 18.06 -36.93 -44.61
CA ARG A 474 19.50 -36.68 -44.63
C ARG A 474 19.83 -35.35 -45.29
N ALA A 475 19.28 -35.09 -46.48
CA ALA A 475 19.49 -33.84 -47.19
C ALA A 475 18.92 -32.63 -46.44
N ALA A 476 17.86 -32.80 -45.65
CA ALA A 476 17.31 -31.74 -44.81
C ALA A 476 18.17 -31.43 -43.58
N ALA A 477 18.75 -32.46 -42.94
CA ALA A 477 19.69 -32.30 -41.84
C ALA A 477 20.99 -31.60 -42.30
N GLU A 478 21.56 -32.02 -43.44
CA GLU A 478 22.77 -31.42 -44.03
C GLU A 478 22.58 -29.95 -44.44
N ARG A 479 21.34 -29.54 -44.76
CA ARG A 479 20.97 -28.15 -45.06
C ARG A 479 20.63 -27.32 -43.82
N GLY A 480 20.72 -27.88 -42.62
CA GLY A 480 20.43 -27.18 -41.36
C GLY A 480 18.94 -26.86 -41.15
N LEU A 481 18.02 -27.53 -41.85
CA LEU A 481 16.57 -27.31 -41.71
C LEU A 481 15.97 -27.97 -40.46
N ILE A 482 16.80 -28.66 -39.68
CA ILE A 482 16.42 -29.42 -38.48
C ILE A 482 17.35 -29.01 -37.36
N GLU A 483 16.83 -28.27 -36.39
CA GLU A 483 17.64 -27.68 -35.33
C GLU A 483 18.24 -28.77 -34.42
N ASP A 484 17.44 -29.80 -34.08
CA ASP A 484 17.86 -30.93 -33.25
C ASP A 484 19.00 -31.78 -33.86
N ALA A 485 19.25 -31.65 -35.16
CA ALA A 485 20.28 -32.40 -35.88
C ALA A 485 21.62 -31.66 -35.93
N ILE A 486 21.63 -30.33 -35.71
CA ILE A 486 22.85 -29.50 -35.84
C ILE A 486 23.89 -29.95 -34.82
N GLY A 487 25.05 -30.41 -35.30
CA GLY A 487 26.16 -30.89 -34.47
C GLY A 487 26.05 -32.36 -34.00
N ARG A 488 24.96 -33.06 -34.35
CA ARG A 488 24.77 -34.50 -34.08
C ARG A 488 24.04 -35.24 -35.21
N GLU A 489 24.28 -34.82 -36.45
CA GLU A 489 23.44 -35.13 -37.61
C GLU A 489 23.29 -36.64 -37.83
N GLN A 490 24.39 -37.39 -37.68
CA GLN A 490 24.41 -38.84 -37.96
C GLN A 490 23.70 -39.66 -36.87
N GLU A 491 23.84 -39.25 -35.61
CA GLU A 491 23.17 -39.88 -34.47
C GLU A 491 21.66 -39.59 -34.51
N TRP A 492 21.29 -38.33 -34.72
CA TRP A 492 19.90 -37.90 -34.90
C TRP A 492 19.22 -38.60 -36.08
N LEU A 493 19.94 -38.76 -37.20
CA LEU A 493 19.43 -39.46 -38.38
C LEU A 493 19.10 -40.93 -38.08
N ALA A 494 19.96 -41.64 -37.34
CA ALA A 494 19.73 -43.03 -36.95
C ALA A 494 18.49 -43.17 -36.05
N GLU A 495 18.34 -42.28 -35.05
CA GLU A 495 17.17 -42.21 -34.18
C GLU A 495 15.89 -41.94 -34.97
N ARG A 496 15.94 -41.00 -35.94
CA ARG A 496 14.79 -40.61 -36.73
C ARG A 496 14.32 -41.72 -37.69
N LEU A 497 15.25 -42.47 -38.28
CA LEU A 497 14.96 -43.62 -39.14
C LEU A 497 14.33 -44.76 -38.34
N GLU A 498 14.81 -45.02 -37.13
CA GLU A 498 14.23 -46.04 -36.26
C GLU A 498 12.81 -45.65 -35.82
N ALA A 499 12.58 -44.38 -35.47
CA ALA A 499 11.26 -43.86 -35.16
C ALA A 499 10.27 -43.92 -36.36
N HIS A 500 10.78 -43.81 -37.60
CA HIS A 500 9.97 -43.97 -38.81
C HIS A 500 9.60 -45.42 -39.10
N ARG A 501 10.55 -46.35 -38.89
CA ARG A 501 10.32 -47.79 -39.08
C ARG A 501 9.33 -48.36 -38.07
N ASN A 502 9.39 -47.87 -36.83
CA ASN A 502 8.59 -48.32 -35.69
C ASN A 502 7.87 -47.15 -35.00
N PRO A 503 6.81 -46.56 -35.60
CA PRO A 503 6.14 -45.38 -35.04
C PRO A 503 5.35 -45.74 -33.77
N THR A 504 5.84 -45.31 -32.61
CA THR A 504 5.25 -45.59 -31.28
C THR A 504 4.49 -44.41 -30.65
N GLY A 505 4.28 -43.31 -31.38
CA GLY A 505 3.56 -42.14 -30.88
C GLY A 505 3.69 -40.91 -31.77
N THR A 506 3.25 -39.75 -31.27
CA THR A 506 3.44 -38.45 -31.93
C THR A 506 4.80 -37.87 -31.56
N LEU A 507 5.57 -37.43 -32.56
CA LEU A 507 6.88 -36.79 -32.38
C LEU A 507 6.74 -35.27 -32.49
N LEU A 508 7.43 -34.52 -31.64
CA LEU A 508 7.57 -33.07 -31.77
C LEU A 508 8.95 -32.77 -32.33
N GLN A 509 9.02 -31.90 -33.34
CA GLN A 509 10.27 -31.52 -33.98
C GLN A 509 10.33 -30.00 -34.19
N GLN A 510 11.42 -29.39 -33.75
CA GLN A 510 11.67 -27.97 -33.98
C GLN A 510 12.34 -27.77 -35.36
N ARG A 511 11.78 -26.84 -36.14
CA ARG A 511 12.22 -26.52 -37.51
C ARG A 511 12.66 -25.06 -37.56
N GLY A 512 13.88 -24.81 -37.07
CA GLY A 512 14.44 -23.46 -36.93
C GLY A 512 13.87 -22.69 -35.72
N PRO A 513 14.29 -21.42 -35.52
CA PRO A 513 14.09 -20.69 -34.26
C PRO A 513 12.63 -20.37 -33.91
N ASP A 514 11.70 -20.54 -34.85
CA ASP A 514 10.34 -20.01 -34.75
C ASP A 514 9.25 -20.98 -35.22
N ARG A 515 9.54 -22.28 -35.39
CA ARG A 515 8.54 -23.23 -35.90
C ARG A 515 8.60 -24.61 -35.23
N TRP A 516 7.44 -25.09 -34.80
CA TRP A 516 7.26 -26.39 -34.17
C TRP A 516 6.30 -27.26 -34.98
N ILE A 517 6.74 -28.45 -35.36
CA ILE A 517 5.94 -29.41 -36.12
C ILE A 517 5.66 -30.65 -35.27
N GLN A 518 4.38 -31.03 -35.22
CA GLN A 518 3.96 -32.32 -34.69
C GLN A 518 3.84 -33.32 -35.84
N ILE A 519 4.53 -34.46 -35.70
CA ILE A 519 4.60 -35.52 -36.69
C ILE A 519 3.83 -36.73 -36.17
N SER A 520 2.85 -37.17 -36.95
CA SER A 520 2.05 -38.36 -36.67
C SER A 520 2.21 -39.36 -37.81
N GLU A 521 2.84 -40.50 -37.53
CA GLU A 521 3.10 -41.56 -38.51
C GLU A 521 2.29 -42.83 -38.16
N ARG A 522 1.67 -43.46 -39.17
CA ARG A 522 0.92 -44.71 -39.01
C ARG A 522 1.20 -45.68 -40.16
N ARG A 523 1.40 -46.95 -39.83
CA ARG A 523 1.50 -48.04 -40.82
C ARG A 523 0.09 -48.46 -41.26
N ILE A 524 -0.09 -48.64 -42.56
CA ILE A 524 -1.35 -49.15 -43.14
C ILE A 524 -1.24 -50.64 -43.48
N SER A 525 -2.37 -51.35 -43.54
CA SER A 525 -2.45 -52.80 -43.76
C SER A 525 -1.82 -53.30 -45.07
N GLY A 526 -1.56 -52.41 -46.04
CA GLY A 526 -0.92 -52.70 -47.33
C GLY A 526 0.60 -52.52 -47.38
N GLY A 527 1.26 -52.28 -46.24
CA GLY A 527 2.73 -52.20 -46.16
C GLY A 527 3.34 -50.80 -46.28
N GLY A 528 2.54 -49.75 -46.54
CA GLY A 528 3.01 -48.36 -46.58
C GLY A 528 2.90 -47.59 -45.26
N THR A 529 3.47 -46.38 -45.22
CA THR A 529 3.46 -45.48 -44.06
C THR A 529 2.81 -44.15 -44.44
N VAL A 530 1.77 -43.73 -43.71
CA VAL A 530 1.14 -42.41 -43.87
C VAL A 530 1.66 -41.50 -42.77
N ALA A 531 2.11 -40.31 -43.15
CA ALA A 531 2.61 -39.28 -42.26
C ALA A 531 1.81 -37.99 -42.41
N VAL A 532 1.39 -37.43 -41.27
CA VAL A 532 0.69 -36.15 -41.17
C VAL A 532 1.52 -35.19 -40.33
N TYR A 533 1.67 -33.96 -40.82
CA TYR A 533 2.52 -32.94 -40.24
C TYR A 533 1.70 -31.68 -39.94
N SER A 534 1.52 -31.39 -38.66
CA SER A 534 0.74 -30.24 -38.19
C SER A 534 1.67 -29.18 -37.60
N ASP A 535 1.52 -27.93 -38.04
CA ASP A 535 2.23 -26.79 -37.46
C ASP A 535 1.56 -26.39 -36.13
N ILE A 536 2.27 -26.57 -35.02
CA ILE A 536 1.79 -26.27 -33.66
C ILE A 536 2.47 -25.04 -33.06
N THR A 537 3.12 -24.21 -33.89
CA THR A 537 3.87 -23.01 -33.44
C THR A 537 3.00 -22.07 -32.62
N GLU A 538 1.75 -21.82 -33.06
CA GLU A 538 0.82 -20.94 -32.32
C GLU A 538 0.42 -21.54 -30.97
N LEU A 539 0.26 -22.87 -30.89
CA LEU A 539 -0.05 -23.57 -29.65
C LEU A 539 1.12 -23.47 -28.66
N LYS A 540 2.35 -23.67 -29.13
CA LYS A 540 3.58 -23.52 -28.32
C LYS A 540 3.80 -22.09 -27.84
N ARG A 541 3.52 -21.08 -28.68
CA ARG A 541 3.56 -19.67 -28.28
C ARG A 541 2.54 -19.33 -27.19
N ARG A 542 1.32 -19.89 -27.25
CA ARG A 542 0.31 -19.70 -26.19
C ARG A 542 0.71 -20.36 -24.87
N GLU A 543 1.30 -21.55 -24.93
CA GLU A 543 1.83 -22.25 -23.74
C GLU A 543 2.93 -21.43 -23.06
N GLN A 544 3.83 -20.85 -23.86
CA GLN A 544 4.90 -19.98 -23.37
C GLN A 544 4.37 -18.65 -22.81
N ASP A 545 3.43 -17.98 -23.50
CA ASP A 545 2.78 -16.74 -23.01
C ASP A 545 2.02 -16.98 -21.69
N LEU A 546 1.37 -18.14 -21.53
CA LEU A 546 0.73 -18.53 -20.28
C LEU A 546 1.76 -18.74 -19.15
N SER A 547 2.88 -19.40 -19.44
CA SER A 547 3.96 -19.59 -18.47
C SER A 547 4.59 -18.24 -18.06
N GLU A 548 4.86 -17.35 -19.02
CA GLU A 548 5.39 -16.02 -18.76
C GLU A 548 4.43 -15.18 -17.91
N LYS A 549 3.13 -15.25 -18.19
CA LYS A 549 2.09 -14.60 -17.38
C LYS A 549 2.00 -15.19 -15.97
N SER A 550 2.15 -16.50 -15.82
CA SER A 550 2.17 -17.16 -14.50
C SER A 550 3.37 -16.69 -13.67
N VAL A 551 4.57 -16.68 -14.25
CA VAL A 551 5.79 -16.19 -13.59
C VAL A 551 5.67 -14.70 -13.26
N ALA A 552 5.11 -13.89 -14.16
CA ALA A 552 4.88 -12.47 -13.91
C ALA A 552 3.88 -12.23 -12.76
N LEU A 553 2.83 -13.05 -12.66
CA LEU A 553 1.84 -12.99 -11.59
C LEU A 553 2.43 -13.41 -10.24
N GLU A 554 3.26 -14.46 -10.22
CA GLU A 554 4.03 -14.87 -9.03
C GLU A 554 5.01 -13.78 -8.59
N ALA A 555 5.72 -13.16 -9.52
CA ALA A 555 6.63 -12.05 -9.21
C ALA A 555 5.90 -10.81 -8.69
N LEU A 556 4.70 -10.51 -9.20
CA LEU A 556 3.85 -9.44 -8.70
C LEU A 556 3.32 -9.75 -7.30
N SER A 557 2.86 -10.99 -7.08
CA SER A 557 2.42 -11.48 -5.76
C SER A 557 3.53 -11.39 -4.71
N ALA A 558 4.75 -11.83 -5.04
CA ALA A 558 5.91 -11.74 -4.16
C ALA A 558 6.32 -10.29 -3.84
N LYS A 559 6.11 -9.34 -4.77
CA LYS A 559 6.32 -7.91 -4.51
C LYS A 559 5.25 -7.35 -3.58
N LEU A 560 3.98 -7.71 -3.76
CA LEU A 560 2.88 -7.28 -2.90
C LEU A 560 3.02 -7.81 -1.47
N ALA A 561 3.57 -9.02 -1.28
CA ALA A 561 3.85 -9.61 0.02
C ALA A 561 4.78 -8.76 0.90
N LYS A 562 5.61 -7.89 0.30
CA LYS A 562 6.50 -6.98 1.05
C LYS A 562 5.78 -5.76 1.63
N TYR A 563 4.59 -5.46 1.11
CA TYR A 563 3.79 -4.29 1.50
C TYR A 563 2.52 -4.67 2.29
N LEU A 564 2.27 -5.97 2.45
CA LEU A 564 1.12 -6.50 3.18
C LEU A 564 1.61 -7.29 4.39
N ALA A 565 0.91 -7.18 5.51
CA ALA A 565 1.17 -8.03 6.67
C ALA A 565 1.06 -9.52 6.23
N PRO A 566 1.97 -10.42 6.65
CA PRO A 566 1.97 -11.82 6.21
C PRO A 566 0.63 -12.55 6.41
N GLN A 567 -0.14 -12.15 7.43
CA GLN A 567 -1.47 -12.69 7.70
C GLN A 567 -2.49 -12.29 6.63
N VAL A 568 -2.46 -11.04 6.18
CA VAL A 568 -3.33 -10.52 5.12
C VAL A 568 -2.99 -11.19 3.79
N TYR A 569 -1.70 -11.33 3.50
CA TYR A 569 -1.23 -12.07 2.33
C TYR A 569 -1.74 -13.53 2.34
N ASN A 570 -1.46 -14.29 3.40
CA ASN A 570 -1.89 -15.69 3.49
C ASN A 570 -3.41 -15.85 3.43
N SER A 571 -4.17 -14.90 3.99
CA SER A 571 -5.63 -14.94 3.96
C SER A 571 -6.20 -14.71 2.56
N ILE A 572 -5.69 -13.72 1.82
CA ILE A 572 -6.10 -13.40 0.45
C ILE A 572 -5.78 -14.57 -0.50
N PHE A 573 -4.57 -15.13 -0.42
CA PHE A 573 -4.12 -16.15 -1.37
C PHE A 573 -4.61 -17.57 -1.06
N SER A 574 -4.96 -17.88 0.20
CA SER A 574 -5.54 -19.18 0.56
C SER A 574 -7.05 -19.26 0.32
N GLY A 575 -7.71 -18.15 -0.03
CA GLY A 575 -9.16 -18.08 -0.26
C GLY A 575 -10.02 -18.29 1.00
N LYS A 576 -9.42 -18.22 2.20
CA LYS A 576 -10.07 -18.57 3.46
C LYS A 576 -10.88 -17.42 4.09
N GLN A 577 -10.70 -16.17 3.66
CA GLN A 577 -11.50 -15.04 4.17
C GLN A 577 -11.84 -14.03 3.08
N ASP A 578 -13.09 -13.55 3.09
CA ASP A 578 -13.52 -12.34 2.41
C ASP A 578 -12.89 -11.13 3.13
N VAL A 579 -12.22 -10.23 2.39
CA VAL A 579 -11.66 -8.99 2.94
C VAL A 579 -12.81 -8.01 3.19
N ARG A 580 -13.54 -8.20 4.29
CA ARG A 580 -14.58 -7.29 4.79
C ARG A 580 -14.11 -6.62 6.07
N ILE A 581 -14.69 -5.45 6.36
CA ILE A 581 -14.53 -4.76 7.66
C ILE A 581 -15.24 -5.61 8.72
N GLU A 582 -14.48 -6.50 9.36
CA GLU A 582 -14.95 -7.34 10.46
C GLU A 582 -13.99 -7.17 11.63
N SER A 583 -14.54 -6.95 12.82
CA SER A 583 -13.76 -6.82 14.05
C SER A 583 -14.30 -7.76 15.12
N ARG A 584 -13.40 -8.32 15.94
CA ARG A 584 -13.73 -9.29 16.99
C ARG A 584 -13.03 -8.89 18.27
N ARG A 585 -13.71 -9.04 19.41
CA ARG A 585 -13.11 -8.82 20.72
C ARG A 585 -12.45 -10.11 21.20
N LYS A 586 -11.12 -10.10 21.35
CA LYS A 586 -10.33 -11.25 21.81
C LYS A 586 -9.36 -10.83 22.90
N LYS A 587 -8.97 -11.78 23.74
CA LYS A 587 -7.93 -11.58 24.75
C LYS A 587 -6.59 -11.88 24.10
N LEU A 588 -5.76 -10.86 23.92
CA LEU A 588 -4.48 -10.96 23.22
C LEU A 588 -3.34 -10.58 24.16
N THR A 589 -2.14 -11.09 23.89
CA THR A 589 -0.91 -10.59 24.51
C THR A 589 -0.25 -9.61 23.55
N ILE A 590 -0.14 -8.36 23.96
CA ILE A 590 0.31 -7.22 23.16
C ILE A 590 1.73 -6.86 23.59
N CYS A 591 2.60 -6.61 22.63
CA CYS A 591 4.00 -6.26 22.81
C CYS A 591 4.33 -4.99 22.03
N PHE A 592 4.86 -3.99 22.72
CA PHE A 592 5.51 -2.83 22.12
C PHE A 592 7.01 -2.94 22.32
N SER A 593 7.77 -2.63 21.28
CA SER A 593 9.23 -2.64 21.26
C SER A 593 9.71 -1.33 20.67
N ASP A 594 10.55 -0.57 21.35
CA ASP A 594 11.04 0.74 20.91
C ASP A 594 12.55 0.89 21.21
N ILE A 595 13.25 1.77 20.48
CA ILE A 595 14.66 2.03 20.75
C ILE A 595 14.79 3.17 21.77
N ALA A 596 15.46 2.91 22.88
CA ALA A 596 15.70 3.92 23.91
C ALA A 596 16.56 5.06 23.36
N ALA A 597 16.08 6.30 23.53
CA ALA A 597 16.77 7.52 23.12
C ALA A 597 17.15 7.55 21.62
N PHE A 598 16.32 6.97 20.75
CA PHE A 598 16.55 6.94 19.31
C PHE A 598 16.72 8.35 18.76
N THR A 599 15.76 9.26 18.95
CA THR A 599 15.82 10.64 18.42
C THR A 599 17.11 11.38 18.79
N GLU A 600 17.55 11.29 20.05
CA GLU A 600 18.80 11.93 20.51
C GLU A 600 20.06 11.31 19.89
N THR A 601 20.03 10.01 19.59
CA THR A 601 21.14 9.28 18.99
C THR A 601 21.20 9.50 17.48
N THR A 602 20.05 9.65 16.82
CA THR A 602 19.92 9.84 15.38
C THR A 602 20.24 11.26 14.91
N ASP A 603 20.09 12.27 15.76
CA ASP A 603 20.43 13.67 15.45
C ASP A 603 21.92 13.87 15.10
N LYS A 604 22.77 12.90 15.46
CA LYS A 604 24.23 12.93 15.22
C LYS A 604 24.69 12.02 14.08
N MET A 605 23.75 11.34 13.40
CA MET A 605 24.05 10.36 12.35
C MET A 605 23.69 10.91 10.97
N GLU A 606 24.43 10.50 9.95
CA GLU A 606 24.05 10.78 8.56
C GLU A 606 22.81 9.98 8.16
N SER A 607 21.97 10.55 7.27
CA SER A 607 20.66 9.98 6.92
C SER A 607 20.75 8.57 6.30
N GLU A 608 21.83 8.27 5.57
CA GLU A 608 22.05 6.95 4.96
C GLU A 608 22.40 5.88 6.00
N GLU A 609 23.28 6.19 6.95
CA GLU A 609 23.69 5.29 8.03
C GLU A 609 22.53 5.01 8.98
N LEU A 610 21.75 6.04 9.30
CA LEU A 610 20.52 5.93 10.06
C LEU A 610 19.53 4.97 9.40
N THR A 611 19.31 5.13 8.09
CA THR A 611 18.37 4.30 7.34
C THR A 611 18.84 2.84 7.30
N GLN A 612 20.14 2.58 7.15
CA GLN A 612 20.68 1.23 7.18
C GLN A 612 20.52 0.57 8.56
N LEU A 613 20.84 1.30 9.63
CA LEU A 613 20.72 0.82 10.99
C LEU A 613 19.27 0.49 11.34
N LEU A 614 18.33 1.40 11.04
CA LEU A 614 16.92 1.20 11.33
C LEU A 614 16.37 -0.01 10.56
N ASN A 615 16.69 -0.14 9.27
CA ASN A 615 16.27 -1.29 8.47
C ASN A 615 16.86 -2.61 8.99
N GLN A 616 18.13 -2.61 9.45
CA GLN A 616 18.75 -3.78 10.04
C GLN A 616 18.04 -4.18 11.34
N TYR A 617 17.78 -3.22 12.23
CA TYR A 617 17.03 -3.44 13.46
C TYR A 617 15.63 -4.01 13.19
N LEU A 618 14.83 -3.33 12.35
CA LEU A 618 13.47 -3.76 12.02
C LEU A 618 13.48 -5.15 11.39
N THR A 619 14.46 -5.45 10.53
CA THR A 619 14.60 -6.77 9.89
C THR A 619 14.87 -7.87 10.91
N GLU A 620 15.83 -7.69 11.80
CA GLU A 620 16.22 -8.70 12.78
C GLU A 620 15.14 -8.92 13.85
N MET A 621 14.52 -7.85 14.35
CA MET A 621 13.40 -7.95 15.28
C MET A 621 12.19 -8.65 14.64
N SER A 622 11.88 -8.32 13.38
CA SER A 622 10.76 -8.95 12.66
C SER A 622 10.98 -10.44 12.41
N LYS A 623 12.21 -10.87 12.11
CA LYS A 623 12.55 -12.29 11.97
C LYS A 623 12.30 -13.05 13.27
N ILE A 624 12.69 -12.47 14.41
CA ILE A 624 12.44 -13.05 15.73
C ILE A 624 10.93 -13.08 16.01
N ALA A 625 10.21 -11.98 15.78
CA ALA A 625 8.78 -11.93 15.99
C ALA A 625 8.03 -13.05 15.25
N LEU A 626 8.34 -13.22 13.95
CA LEU A 626 7.72 -14.25 13.11
C LEU A 626 8.10 -15.67 13.54
N SER A 627 9.34 -15.92 13.99
CA SER A 627 9.77 -17.27 14.40
C SER A 627 9.08 -17.76 15.67
N PHE A 628 8.70 -16.82 16.55
CA PHE A 628 7.91 -17.12 17.75
C PHE A 628 6.40 -17.17 17.47
N GLY A 629 5.95 -16.76 16.27
CA GLY A 629 4.54 -16.75 15.88
C GLY A 629 3.78 -15.47 16.23
N ALA A 630 4.49 -14.35 16.43
CA ALA A 630 3.86 -13.06 16.64
C ALA A 630 3.20 -12.54 15.36
N THR A 631 2.09 -11.83 15.52
CA THR A 631 1.51 -10.99 14.48
C THR A 631 2.07 -9.58 14.61
N ILE A 632 2.85 -9.15 13.61
CA ILE A 632 3.31 -7.75 13.50
C ILE A 632 2.15 -6.92 12.95
N ASP A 633 1.70 -5.94 13.73
CA ASP A 633 0.63 -5.03 13.35
C ASP A 633 1.20 -3.94 12.42
N LYS A 634 2.13 -3.14 12.94
CA LYS A 634 2.79 -2.06 12.20
C LYS A 634 4.09 -1.60 12.84
N TYR A 635 4.86 -0.86 12.05
CA TYR A 635 6.01 -0.08 12.50
C TYR A 635 5.58 1.38 12.72
N VAL A 636 6.03 1.98 13.83
CA VAL A 636 5.78 3.39 14.16
C VAL A 636 7.12 4.06 14.44
N GLY A 637 7.79 4.55 13.39
CA GLY A 637 9.17 5.00 13.51
C GLY A 637 10.10 3.83 13.79
N ASP A 638 10.79 3.87 14.93
CA ASP A 638 11.63 2.81 15.50
C ASP A 638 10.85 1.83 16.42
N ALA A 639 9.58 2.10 16.67
CA ALA A 639 8.73 1.21 17.43
C ALA A 639 8.08 0.10 16.58
N ILE A 640 7.91 -1.07 17.16
CA ILE A 640 7.23 -2.23 16.57
C ILE A 640 6.05 -2.63 17.48
N LEU A 641 4.85 -2.65 16.91
CA LEU A 641 3.65 -3.18 17.56
C LEU A 641 3.41 -4.61 17.12
N MET A 642 3.36 -5.53 18.08
CA MET A 642 3.15 -6.95 17.86
C MET A 642 2.12 -7.51 18.84
N PHE A 643 1.47 -8.61 18.47
CA PHE A 643 0.58 -9.30 19.38
C PHE A 643 0.49 -10.81 19.09
N PHE A 644 0.00 -11.55 20.07
CA PHE A 644 -0.28 -12.98 20.01
C PHE A 644 -1.76 -13.26 20.32
N GLY A 645 -2.32 -14.28 19.65
CA GLY A 645 -3.69 -14.75 19.87
C GLY A 645 -4.67 -14.51 18.71
N ASP A 646 -4.23 -13.88 17.62
CA ASP A 646 -4.97 -13.71 16.36
C ASP A 646 -3.96 -13.58 15.19
N PRO A 647 -4.17 -14.19 14.00
CA PRO A 647 -5.22 -15.14 13.60
C PRO A 647 -5.18 -16.49 14.32
N GLU A 648 -3.99 -16.89 14.76
CA GLU A 648 -3.75 -18.16 15.45
C GLU A 648 -3.49 -17.92 16.94
N THR A 649 -3.93 -18.85 17.77
CA THR A 649 -3.71 -18.85 19.22
C THR A 649 -3.39 -20.26 19.67
N ARG A 650 -2.45 -20.40 20.60
CA ARG A 650 -2.17 -21.68 21.29
C ARG A 650 -2.80 -21.74 22.68
N GLY A 651 -3.59 -20.72 23.04
CA GLY A 651 -4.09 -20.49 24.38
C GLY A 651 -3.43 -19.26 25.00
N ILE A 652 -4.19 -18.54 25.83
CA ILE A 652 -3.75 -17.26 26.44
C ILE A 652 -2.40 -17.41 27.17
N ARG A 653 -2.19 -18.57 27.81
CA ARG A 653 -0.98 -18.83 28.58
C ARG A 653 0.22 -19.06 27.67
N GLU A 654 0.08 -19.91 26.68
CA GLU A 654 1.10 -20.27 25.70
C GLU A 654 1.49 -19.07 24.84
N ASP A 655 0.49 -18.26 24.44
CA ASP A 655 0.68 -17.01 23.70
C ASP A 655 1.48 -15.99 24.54
N ALA A 656 1.17 -15.86 25.84
CA ALA A 656 1.92 -15.00 26.74
C ALA A 656 3.36 -15.49 26.97
N ILE A 657 3.57 -16.81 27.11
CA ILE A 657 4.91 -17.41 27.23
C ILE A 657 5.72 -17.16 25.96
N ALA A 658 5.13 -17.40 24.78
CA ALA A 658 5.78 -17.15 23.49
C ALA A 658 6.15 -15.67 23.33
N CYS A 659 5.26 -14.76 23.71
CA CYS A 659 5.52 -13.32 23.67
C CYS A 659 6.68 -12.88 24.57
N VAL A 660 6.72 -13.34 25.82
CA VAL A 660 7.81 -12.99 26.74
C VAL A 660 9.13 -13.64 26.31
N SER A 661 9.07 -14.87 25.78
CA SER A 661 10.25 -15.56 25.22
C SER A 661 10.82 -14.82 24.01
N MET A 662 9.94 -14.35 23.11
CA MET A 662 10.29 -13.50 21.97
C MET A 662 10.98 -12.22 22.44
N ALA A 663 10.44 -11.55 23.45
CA ALA A 663 11.02 -10.32 23.98
C ALA A 663 12.43 -10.53 24.58
N LEU A 664 12.66 -11.65 25.27
CA LEU A 664 14.00 -12.02 25.74
C LEU A 664 14.97 -12.25 24.57
N ALA A 665 14.55 -12.99 23.54
CA ALA A 665 15.37 -13.20 22.34
C ALA A 665 15.66 -11.90 21.57
N MET A 666 14.72 -10.95 21.54
CA MET A 666 14.95 -9.62 20.98
C MET A 666 16.01 -8.85 21.77
N GLN A 667 15.96 -8.88 23.10
CA GLN A 667 16.98 -8.24 23.95
C GLN A 667 18.37 -8.84 23.75
N GLU A 668 18.46 -10.18 23.65
CA GLU A 668 19.72 -10.89 23.36
C GLU A 668 20.29 -10.48 22.00
N ARG A 669 19.47 -10.50 20.94
CA ARG A 669 19.88 -10.09 19.59
C ARG A 669 20.29 -8.63 19.53
N MET A 670 19.63 -7.75 20.28
CA MET A 670 20.04 -6.35 20.41
C MET A 670 21.42 -6.19 21.05
N GLY A 671 21.78 -7.06 22.00
CA GLY A 671 23.13 -7.13 22.55
C GLY A 671 24.17 -7.42 21.46
N GLU A 672 23.94 -8.45 20.65
CA GLU A 672 24.82 -8.88 19.54
C GLU A 672 24.95 -7.80 18.46
N LEU A 673 23.83 -7.17 18.09
CA LEU A 673 23.82 -6.05 17.14
C LEU A 673 24.58 -4.86 17.70
N GLY A 674 24.44 -4.58 18.99
CA GLY A 674 25.20 -3.53 19.67
C GLY A 674 26.72 -3.73 19.60
N GLU A 675 27.21 -4.97 19.65
CA GLU A 675 28.64 -5.27 19.45
C GLU A 675 29.07 -5.06 17.99
N THR A 676 28.24 -5.49 17.05
CA THR A 676 28.48 -5.28 15.62
C THR A 676 28.54 -3.79 15.28
N TRP A 677 27.58 -3.01 15.78
CA TRP A 677 27.51 -1.56 15.57
C TRP A 677 28.69 -0.82 16.20
N ARG A 678 29.17 -1.25 17.37
CA ARG A 678 30.41 -0.72 17.95
C ARG A 678 31.62 -0.96 17.05
N SER A 679 31.70 -2.12 16.40
CA SER A 679 32.83 -2.44 15.51
C SER A 679 32.90 -1.56 14.24
N VAL A 680 31.76 -0.96 13.85
CA VAL A 680 31.67 -0.04 12.69
C VAL A 680 31.64 1.45 13.09
N GLY A 681 31.93 1.78 14.35
CA GLY A 681 32.14 3.16 14.79
C GLY A 681 30.98 3.81 15.56
N ILE A 682 29.94 3.06 15.92
CA ILE A 682 28.83 3.60 16.74
C ILE A 682 29.19 3.47 18.22
N GLU A 683 29.56 4.59 18.86
CA GLU A 683 30.10 4.61 20.23
C GLU A 683 29.10 4.14 21.31
N MET A 684 27.80 4.42 21.12
CA MET A 684 26.76 4.01 22.07
C MET A 684 25.86 2.92 21.47
N PRO A 685 25.83 1.70 22.03
CA PRO A 685 24.96 0.64 21.56
C PRO A 685 23.50 0.99 21.87
N LEU A 686 22.66 1.01 20.84
CA LEU A 686 21.22 1.17 20.99
C LEU A 686 20.65 0.04 21.84
N ARG A 687 19.69 0.38 22.70
CA ARG A 687 19.01 -0.59 23.56
C ARG A 687 17.52 -0.53 23.31
N CYS A 688 16.87 -1.68 23.34
CA CYS A 688 15.44 -1.76 23.16
C CYS A 688 14.71 -1.73 24.51
N ARG A 689 13.60 -1.01 24.57
CA ARG A 689 12.60 -1.11 25.64
C ARG A 689 11.44 -1.94 25.14
N ILE A 690 10.93 -2.84 25.99
CA ILE A 690 9.81 -3.70 25.63
C ILE A 690 8.74 -3.66 26.71
N GLY A 691 7.49 -3.41 26.32
CA GLY A 691 6.31 -3.42 27.19
C GLY A 691 5.31 -4.49 26.76
N ILE A 692 4.88 -5.35 27.69
CA ILE A 692 3.95 -6.45 27.40
C ILE A 692 2.74 -6.46 28.33
N HIS A 693 1.54 -6.49 27.73
CA HIS A 693 0.28 -6.55 28.45
C HIS A 693 -0.69 -7.57 27.83
N THR A 694 -1.45 -8.28 28.66
CA THR A 694 -2.40 -9.30 28.22
C THR A 694 -3.82 -8.95 28.67
N ASP A 695 -4.68 -8.54 27.73
CA ASP A 695 -6.08 -8.24 28.03
C ASP A 695 -6.96 -8.25 26.75
N TYR A 696 -8.26 -7.99 26.91
CA TYR A 696 -9.22 -7.93 25.83
C TYR A 696 -9.07 -6.66 24.98
N CYS A 697 -8.79 -6.85 23.70
CA CYS A 697 -8.81 -5.80 22.68
C CYS A 697 -9.68 -6.22 21.50
N THR A 698 -9.99 -5.26 20.63
CA THR A 698 -10.71 -5.51 19.39
C THR A 698 -9.69 -5.65 18.26
N VAL A 699 -9.74 -6.76 17.53
CA VAL A 699 -8.82 -7.08 16.42
C VAL A 699 -9.62 -7.30 15.15
N GLY A 700 -9.11 -6.82 14.02
CA GLY A 700 -9.81 -6.95 12.73
C GLY A 700 -9.30 -5.99 11.67
N ASN A 701 -10.01 -5.95 10.55
CA ASN A 701 -9.75 -4.99 9.47
C ASN A 701 -10.41 -3.64 9.82
N PHE A 702 -9.59 -2.61 10.03
CA PHE A 702 -10.04 -1.24 10.29
C PHE A 702 -9.55 -0.31 9.17
N GLY A 703 -10.39 0.62 8.72
CA GLY A 703 -10.03 1.56 7.66
C GLY A 703 -11.21 1.98 6.78
N SER A 704 -10.92 2.58 5.63
CA SER A 704 -11.90 2.93 4.59
C SER A 704 -11.96 1.84 3.50
N GLU A 705 -12.89 1.95 2.54
CA GLU A 705 -13.00 1.01 1.40
C GLU A 705 -11.69 0.94 0.59
N ASP A 706 -10.95 2.04 0.50
CA ASP A 706 -9.71 2.14 -0.29
C ASP A 706 -8.45 1.77 0.49
N ARG A 707 -8.51 1.71 1.84
CA ARG A 707 -7.37 1.40 2.70
C ARG A 707 -7.81 0.74 3.99
N MET A 708 -7.47 -0.54 4.14
CA MET A 708 -7.74 -1.33 5.34
C MET A 708 -6.42 -1.82 5.95
N ASP A 709 -6.30 -1.65 7.26
CA ASP A 709 -5.22 -2.21 8.07
C ASP A 709 -5.80 -3.28 9.00
N TYR A 710 -5.21 -4.47 9.02
CA TYR A 710 -5.53 -5.49 10.02
C TYR A 710 -4.76 -5.15 11.30
N THR A 711 -5.45 -4.66 12.32
CA THR A 711 -4.83 -4.04 13.51
C THR A 711 -5.62 -4.31 14.77
N ILE A 712 -5.03 -4.00 15.93
CA ILE A 712 -5.67 -4.10 17.24
C ILE A 712 -6.00 -2.71 17.81
N ILE A 713 -7.17 -2.56 18.42
CA ILE A 713 -7.64 -1.31 19.03
C ILE A 713 -8.18 -1.60 20.43
N GLY A 714 -7.84 -0.75 21.40
CA GLY A 714 -8.43 -0.77 22.74
C GLY A 714 -7.50 -0.23 23.83
N GLY A 715 -8.04 -0.06 25.04
CA GLY A 715 -7.27 0.44 26.19
C GLY A 715 -6.06 -0.45 26.54
N ALA A 716 -6.16 -1.76 26.29
CA ALA A 716 -5.07 -2.72 26.48
C ALA A 716 -3.83 -2.39 25.62
N VAL A 717 -4.05 -1.90 24.39
CA VAL A 717 -2.95 -1.49 23.47
C VAL A 717 -2.22 -0.28 24.07
N ASN A 718 -2.98 0.71 24.56
CA ASN A 718 -2.40 1.90 25.18
C ASN A 718 -1.61 1.54 26.45
N LEU A 719 -2.09 0.59 27.26
CA LEU A 719 -1.36 0.13 28.45
C LEU A 719 -0.04 -0.55 28.07
N ALA A 720 -0.02 -1.41 27.05
CA ALA A 720 1.22 -2.04 26.56
C ALA A 720 2.26 -1.00 26.11
N ALA A 721 1.84 0.03 25.35
CA ALA A 721 2.71 1.12 24.92
C ALA A 721 3.29 1.90 26.12
N ARG A 722 2.49 2.16 27.14
CA ARG A 722 2.95 2.87 28.35
C ARG A 722 3.92 2.03 29.19
N LEU A 723 3.72 0.71 29.24
CA LEU A 723 4.68 -0.17 29.90
C LEU A 723 6.04 -0.18 29.20
N GLU A 724 6.06 -0.01 27.87
CA GLU A 724 7.30 0.16 27.12
C GLU A 724 7.99 1.47 27.49
N GLU A 725 7.26 2.60 27.48
CA GLU A 725 7.81 3.92 27.82
C GLU A 725 8.45 3.95 29.22
N GLU A 726 7.84 3.24 30.19
CA GLU A 726 8.30 3.12 31.58
C GLU A 726 9.40 2.05 31.77
N ALA A 727 9.66 1.21 30.77
CA ALA A 727 10.71 0.20 30.85
C ALA A 727 12.10 0.86 30.83
N ALA A 728 13.02 0.34 31.65
CA ALA A 728 14.41 0.78 31.58
C ALA A 728 15.05 0.33 30.25
N PRO A 729 16.00 1.10 29.67
CA PRO A 729 16.69 0.70 28.44
C PRO A 729 17.35 -0.68 28.53
N GLY A 730 16.97 -1.59 27.63
CA GLY A 730 17.46 -2.98 27.63
C GLY A 730 16.69 -3.90 28.57
N SER A 731 15.43 -3.57 28.91
CA SER A 731 14.60 -4.38 29.78
C SER A 731 13.20 -4.62 29.21
N VAL A 732 12.55 -5.66 29.73
CA VAL A 732 11.18 -6.03 29.39
C VAL A 732 10.30 -5.82 30.63
N LEU A 733 9.30 -4.96 30.51
CA LEU A 733 8.34 -4.66 31.57
C LEU A 733 6.98 -5.25 31.25
N ILE A 734 6.38 -5.97 32.20
CA ILE A 734 5.10 -6.64 32.01
C ILE A 734 4.10 -6.28 33.11
N SER A 735 2.82 -6.24 32.74
CA SER A 735 1.70 -6.11 33.68
C SER A 735 1.50 -7.37 34.53
N TYR A 736 0.74 -7.25 35.63
CA TYR A 736 0.31 -8.39 36.45
C TYR A 736 -0.42 -9.47 35.65
N GLU A 737 -1.28 -9.09 34.70
CA GLU A 737 -2.06 -10.02 33.88
C GLU A 737 -1.16 -10.94 33.05
N THR A 738 -0.11 -10.38 32.45
CA THR A 738 0.93 -11.15 31.73
C THR A 738 1.76 -11.98 32.69
N PHE A 739 2.22 -11.39 33.80
CA PHE A 739 3.00 -12.08 34.84
C PHE A 739 2.27 -13.33 35.35
N ALA A 740 0.97 -13.25 35.59
CA ALA A 740 0.15 -14.37 36.04
C ALA A 740 0.18 -15.57 35.09
N GLN A 741 0.39 -15.35 33.78
CA GLN A 741 0.50 -16.42 32.78
C GLN A 741 1.90 -17.07 32.73
N VAL A 742 2.96 -16.28 32.99
CA VAL A 742 4.35 -16.70 32.74
C VAL A 742 5.16 -17.02 33.99
N LYS A 743 4.70 -16.64 35.19
CA LYS A 743 5.41 -16.74 36.47
C LYS A 743 5.98 -18.11 36.81
N ASP A 744 5.45 -19.19 36.23
CA ASP A 744 5.88 -20.55 36.52
C ASP A 744 7.22 -20.88 35.84
N LEU A 745 7.45 -20.37 34.63
CA LEU A 745 8.61 -20.66 33.79
C LEU A 745 9.65 -19.53 33.77
N ILE A 746 9.18 -18.29 33.88
CA ILE A 746 9.98 -17.08 33.73
C ILE A 746 10.11 -16.41 35.10
N HIS A 747 11.32 -16.01 35.46
CA HIS A 747 11.57 -15.23 36.66
C HIS A 747 11.33 -13.76 36.37
N CYS A 748 10.49 -13.12 37.20
CA CYS A 748 10.19 -11.70 37.12
C CYS A 748 10.33 -11.07 38.50
N GLU A 749 10.83 -9.84 38.53
CA GLU A 749 10.99 -9.03 39.74
C GLU A 749 9.91 -7.95 39.77
N GLU A 750 9.22 -7.79 40.90
CA GLU A 750 8.23 -6.73 41.07
C GLU A 750 8.93 -5.38 41.18
N THR A 751 8.62 -4.47 40.26
CA THR A 751 9.20 -3.11 40.19
C THR A 751 8.32 -2.05 40.88
N GLY A 752 7.17 -2.46 41.41
CA GLY A 752 6.23 -1.61 42.13
C GLY A 752 4.95 -1.34 41.33
N ARG A 753 4.20 -0.31 41.76
CA ARG A 753 2.99 0.15 41.06
C ARG A 753 3.25 1.49 40.41
N VAL A 754 3.02 1.58 39.11
CA VAL A 754 3.21 2.81 38.32
C VAL A 754 1.85 3.41 38.02
N GLN A 755 1.70 4.72 38.26
CA GLN A 755 0.50 5.47 37.87
C GLN A 755 0.66 5.88 36.41
N ILE A 756 -0.07 5.20 35.52
CA ILE A 756 0.02 5.44 34.09
C ILE A 756 -0.95 6.56 33.68
N ARG A 757 -0.44 7.54 32.93
CA ARG A 757 -1.23 8.68 32.44
C ARG A 757 -2.42 8.19 31.60
N GLY A 758 -3.64 8.52 32.04
CA GLY A 758 -4.88 8.12 31.36
C GLY A 758 -5.53 6.84 31.89
N ILE A 759 -4.93 6.17 32.88
CA ILE A 759 -5.53 5.04 33.60
C ILE A 759 -5.88 5.49 35.02
N ALA A 760 -7.12 5.22 35.45
CA ALA A 760 -7.66 5.70 36.72
C ALA A 760 -7.03 5.04 37.97
N TYR A 761 -6.32 3.93 37.80
CA TYR A 761 -5.74 3.14 38.90
C TYR A 761 -4.27 2.78 38.62
N PRO A 762 -3.44 2.64 39.67
CA PRO A 762 -2.04 2.27 39.51
C PRO A 762 -1.91 0.79 39.12
N VAL A 763 -1.02 0.49 38.16
CA VAL A 763 -0.81 -0.85 37.60
C VAL A 763 0.45 -1.45 38.22
N ALA A 764 0.37 -2.69 38.70
CA ALA A 764 1.55 -3.42 39.19
C ALA A 764 2.41 -3.88 38.01
N THR A 765 3.70 -3.60 38.07
CA THR A 765 4.66 -3.88 37.00
C THR A 765 5.73 -4.86 37.47
N TYR A 766 6.15 -5.72 36.55
CA TYR A 766 7.15 -6.75 36.78
C TYR A 766 8.21 -6.65 35.69
N ARG A 767 9.48 -6.59 36.08
CA ARG A 767 10.60 -6.70 35.15
C ARG A 767 10.91 -8.17 34.90
N VAL A 768 10.98 -8.55 33.64
CA VAL A 768 11.40 -9.91 33.25
C VAL A 768 12.91 -10.00 33.36
N VAL A 769 13.41 -11.04 34.05
CA VAL A 769 14.84 -11.29 34.21
C VAL A 769 15.32 -12.30 33.16
N ASP A 770 14.89 -13.56 33.29
CA ASP A 770 15.21 -14.66 32.38
C ASP A 770 14.33 -15.88 32.71
N PHE A 771 14.48 -16.97 31.97
CA PHE A 771 13.95 -18.28 32.33
C PHE A 771 14.54 -18.77 33.65
N LYS A 772 13.69 -19.34 34.51
CA LYS A 772 14.14 -19.92 35.80
C LYS A 772 15.21 -21.01 35.62
N ALA A 773 15.16 -21.73 34.50
CA ALA A 773 16.15 -22.75 34.16
C ALA A 773 17.56 -22.17 33.94
N ASN A 774 17.67 -20.95 33.38
CA ASN A 774 18.95 -20.28 33.13
C ASN A 774 19.56 -19.74 34.42
N LEU A 775 18.72 -19.16 35.30
CA LEU A 775 19.16 -18.64 36.60
C LEU A 775 19.71 -19.73 37.53
N THR A 776 19.26 -20.98 37.36
CA THR A 776 19.78 -22.13 38.12
C THR A 776 21.17 -22.55 37.63
N LYS A 777 21.52 -22.31 36.36
CA LYS A 777 22.86 -22.55 35.79
C LYS A 777 23.85 -21.42 36.10
N SER A 778 23.37 -20.18 36.21
CA SER A 778 24.22 -18.99 36.38
C SER A 778 24.86 -18.84 37.78
N CYS A 779 24.50 -19.68 38.76
CA CYS A 779 25.09 -19.66 40.11
C CYS A 779 26.56 -20.13 40.19
N ASN A 780 27.18 -20.59 39.10
CA ASN A 780 28.57 -21.10 39.10
C ASN A 780 29.60 -20.20 38.39
N ALA A 781 29.20 -19.02 37.89
CA ALA A 781 30.12 -18.04 37.30
C ALA A 781 30.60 -17.04 38.37
N ILE A 782 31.92 -16.84 38.48
CA ILE A 782 32.52 -15.87 39.40
C ILE A 782 32.73 -14.58 38.62
N ARG A 783 31.96 -13.54 38.93
CA ARG A 783 32.12 -12.20 38.35
C ARG A 783 32.31 -11.15 39.43
N THR A 784 33.37 -10.35 39.31
CA THR A 784 33.67 -9.24 40.23
C THR A 784 34.22 -8.07 39.43
N GLU A 785 33.59 -6.91 39.58
CA GLU A 785 34.01 -5.67 38.93
C GLU A 785 34.25 -4.59 40.00
N LEU A 786 35.50 -4.15 40.11
CA LEU A 786 35.96 -3.01 40.90
C LEU A 786 36.59 -1.98 39.95
N PRO A 787 36.75 -0.70 40.34
CA PRO A 787 37.22 0.37 39.46
C PRO A 787 38.52 0.06 38.69
N HIS A 788 39.39 -0.78 39.26
CA HIS A 788 40.67 -1.18 38.67
C HIS A 788 40.90 -2.71 38.66
N LEU A 789 39.87 -3.52 38.92
CA LEU A 789 39.96 -4.98 38.86
C LEU A 789 38.68 -5.56 38.24
N ARG A 790 38.83 -6.27 37.13
CA ARG A 790 37.77 -7.09 36.52
C ARG A 790 38.18 -8.55 36.60
N LEU A 791 37.33 -9.37 37.21
CA LEU A 791 37.48 -10.82 37.27
C LEU A 791 36.21 -11.46 36.76
N GLU A 792 36.34 -12.25 35.70
CA GLU A 792 35.26 -13.09 35.16
C GLU A 792 35.85 -14.48 34.91
N ALA A 793 35.26 -15.48 35.55
CA ALA A 793 35.71 -16.86 35.42
C ALA A 793 34.51 -17.81 35.43
N GLU A 794 34.53 -18.73 34.46
CA GLU A 794 33.54 -19.80 34.31
C GLU A 794 34.25 -21.16 34.38
N PRO A 795 34.53 -21.65 35.60
CA PRO A 795 35.41 -22.80 35.79
C PRO A 795 34.89 -24.06 35.10
N GLU A 796 33.58 -24.21 34.96
CA GLU A 796 32.95 -25.38 34.34
C GLU A 796 33.20 -25.49 32.83
N LEU A 797 33.39 -24.37 32.14
CA LEU A 797 33.71 -24.35 30.70
C LEU A 797 35.20 -24.55 30.43
N MET A 798 36.06 -24.40 31.44
CA MET A 798 37.50 -24.57 31.29
C MET A 798 37.87 -26.06 31.29
N SER A 799 38.68 -26.47 30.32
CA SER A 799 39.36 -27.76 30.32
C SER A 799 40.35 -27.88 31.49
N THR A 800 40.78 -29.10 31.83
CA THR A 800 41.69 -29.33 32.97
C THR A 800 43.02 -28.57 32.82
N GLY A 801 43.53 -28.40 31.60
CA GLY A 801 44.73 -27.60 31.34
C GLY A 801 44.50 -26.09 31.50
N GLU A 802 43.36 -25.58 31.02
CA GLU A 802 42.99 -24.17 31.17
C GLU A 802 42.77 -23.79 32.63
N ARG A 803 42.21 -24.70 33.44
CA ARG A 803 42.05 -24.48 34.88
C ARG A 803 43.39 -24.32 35.60
N GLU A 804 44.40 -25.13 35.30
CA GLU A 804 45.72 -25.02 35.92
C GLU A 804 46.42 -23.69 35.56
N VAL A 805 46.29 -23.24 34.31
CA VAL A 805 46.81 -21.96 33.85
C VAL A 805 46.07 -20.80 34.53
N ALA A 806 44.74 -20.86 34.61
CA ALA A 806 43.92 -19.85 35.28
C ALA A 806 44.24 -19.76 36.79
N ILE A 807 44.39 -20.90 37.47
CA ILE A 807 44.78 -20.96 38.89
C ILE A 807 46.14 -20.31 39.11
N THR A 808 47.11 -20.56 38.23
CA THR A 808 48.45 -19.98 38.32
C THR A 808 48.41 -18.47 38.13
N ALA A 809 47.70 -17.98 37.11
CA ALA A 809 47.53 -16.55 36.85
C ALA A 809 46.81 -15.82 37.99
N LEU A 810 45.78 -16.44 38.58
CA LEU A 810 45.05 -15.87 39.71
C LEU A 810 45.91 -15.84 40.98
N ARG A 811 46.74 -16.86 41.24
CA ARG A 811 47.68 -16.85 42.37
C ARG A 811 48.72 -15.74 42.23
N GLU A 812 49.31 -15.58 41.04
CA GLU A 812 50.27 -14.51 40.81
C GLU A 812 49.64 -13.12 40.97
N THR A 813 48.42 -12.96 40.46
CA THR A 813 47.65 -11.71 40.63
C THR A 813 47.37 -11.45 42.11
N LEU A 814 47.00 -12.47 42.87
CA LEU A 814 46.71 -12.37 44.30
C LEU A 814 47.96 -12.05 45.13
N ASP A 815 49.12 -12.60 44.76
CA ASP A 815 50.41 -12.26 45.38
C ASP A 815 50.85 -10.82 45.08
N ARG A 816 50.54 -10.30 43.89
CA ARG A 816 50.80 -8.89 43.55
C ARG A 816 49.86 -7.92 44.26
N LEU A 817 48.59 -8.31 44.46
CA LEU A 817 47.61 -7.50 45.20
C LEU A 817 47.85 -7.52 46.73
N ARG A 818 48.66 -8.46 47.24
CA ARG A 818 49.04 -8.55 48.66
C ARG A 818 50.29 -7.74 49.04
N ARG A 819 51.04 -7.23 48.06
CA ARG A 819 52.16 -6.30 48.27
C ARG A 819 51.65 -4.87 48.34
#